data_AF-A0A4V2EM60-F1
#
_entry.id   AF-A0A4V2EM60-F1
#
_cell.length_a   1.000
_cell.length_b   1.000
_cell.length_c   1.000
_cell.angle_alpha   90.00
_cell.angle_beta   90.00
_cell.angle_gamma   90.00
#
_symmetry.space_group_name_H-M   'P 1'
#
loop_
_entity.id
_entity.type
_entity.pdbx_description
1 polymer ?
#
loop_
_entity_poly.entity_id
_entity_poly.type
_entity_poly.pdbx_seq_one_letter_code
_entity_poly.pdbx_strand_id
1 'polypeptide(L)'
;MSRSGSRCCSRGFAVSPTVDPTFVVRIAGLPLAALDRLDGGHAAELVEEALDLEQWLVRQGAVLSDGLHEVIGQTGDTALRRRLIALRRAVFQAREPKDIPYEELPGGLAGDLKRWHERFRRRAELLRTVEAGLPRDASRRRRALHELAAAPALRDGLVLASRDLLFSLDRADPGRADRKLERKLAKYVSRLAGKTSPYSTFTSTTQGRWVDTGTVADRPRYVVGAQRVSVVELNAFTQQQIPRTLSGWPEIRPHLTLSVNSSVVEDERAIRFLGRRDGEAVIELARTPTLRRFLHQIRHGADRTHGGVVRALAGLERADRSEEIAGFLDKLVDVGLVEIGFGIADDETDQLGALVRALEDFTGERVERVRSTVAALRDDLAGYASGEGGRLDRSAGITRRLTDLYGQLGWDATGDNFPKNVFYEDVLVAGPGSDVPVRPWRELLGELDLVRHLAGLYDRFLPGRIAAEAFFTRHHGPGEQVPFLDFYRAFCRELGTPAGADLATCYERAFPVPRVGPARLDTLAGLQAELAGAVAALPADDAGVRHLDGAWLRDFAARLPAFVRPIESMACYVQPMAAPDGGVTAVLNELMTGHGRSRARLLRLDRMAGLGTFDLPDPARRPGHVAEITGTVGSNLNLTHPVSRDEISYPLSTSGRPEENRLALADLQVVHDPAAGELRLVSKDHGTTVTPVHTGVMVEFLLPPAYRFLIQMFGQAVPRFEFVKHLATASPTAEHDGVRRHPRLVLGSLVVNRATWAAPAAVLPRRGTLSAVEYLLEVNRWRRRHGLPRRCFVRAMAGRGTPSQRSRVDGLFDKTRKPVYVDFGSPLLLDVLDEVVTGTDQLLVFEEMLPGRGEAVVEQDGELRAAEFVIELGGKP
;
A
#
# COMPACT_ATOMS: atom_id res chain seq x y z
N MET A 1 -67.18 11.54 -4.17
CA MET A 1 -66.39 11.73 -2.94
C MET A 1 -65.34 10.62 -2.86
N SER A 2 -64.17 10.90 -3.42
CA SER A 2 -62.96 10.09 -3.38
C SER A 2 -62.07 10.58 -2.25
N ARG A 3 -61.50 9.68 -1.43
CA ARG A 3 -60.38 10.02 -0.56
C ARG A 3 -59.19 9.09 -0.80
N SER A 4 -58.11 9.77 -1.14
CA SER A 4 -56.75 9.33 -1.44
C SER A 4 -55.99 8.90 -0.19
N GLY A 5 -55.35 7.73 -0.24
CA GLY A 5 -54.25 7.35 0.64
C GLY A 5 -52.93 7.44 -0.13
N SER A 6 -52.16 8.49 0.14
CA SER A 6 -50.82 8.73 -0.40
C SER A 6 -49.84 7.66 0.09
N ARG A 7 -49.30 6.85 -0.84
CA ARG A 7 -48.06 6.10 -0.62
C ARG A 7 -46.90 7.03 -0.92
N CYS A 8 -46.16 7.40 0.13
CA CYS A 8 -44.91 8.12 0.00
C CYS A 8 -43.87 7.17 -0.61
N CYS A 9 -43.62 7.30 -1.91
CA CYS A 9 -42.52 6.63 -2.59
C CYS A 9 -41.20 7.23 -2.08
N SER A 10 -40.50 6.48 -1.23
CA SER A 10 -39.06 6.61 -1.03
C SER A 10 -38.37 6.46 -2.40
N ARG A 11 -37.80 7.54 -2.93
CA ARG A 11 -36.87 7.49 -4.07
C ARG A 11 -35.60 6.78 -3.60
N GLY A 12 -35.64 5.45 -3.58
CA GLY A 12 -34.51 4.61 -3.22
C GLY A 12 -33.40 4.71 -4.27
N PHE A 13 -32.16 4.78 -3.79
CA PHE A 13 -30.96 4.47 -4.58
C PHE A 13 -31.11 3.05 -5.16
N ALA A 14 -31.61 2.96 -6.39
CA ALA A 14 -31.55 1.76 -7.22
C ALA A 14 -30.56 2.03 -8.36
N VAL A 15 -29.33 2.38 -8.01
CA VAL A 15 -28.21 2.40 -8.95
C VAL A 15 -27.29 1.29 -8.51
N SER A 16 -27.43 0.10 -9.10
CA SER A 16 -26.42 -0.96 -8.93
C SER A 16 -25.05 -0.40 -9.31
N PRO A 17 -23.99 -0.62 -8.50
CA PRO A 17 -22.66 -0.10 -8.79
C PRO A 17 -22.14 -0.64 -10.12
N THR A 18 -21.38 0.18 -10.86
CA THR A 18 -20.60 -0.32 -11.99
C THR A 18 -19.34 -0.97 -11.41
N VAL A 19 -19.31 -2.29 -11.38
CA VAL A 19 -18.10 -3.06 -11.05
C VAL A 19 -17.39 -3.43 -12.34
N ASP A 20 -16.07 -3.30 -12.36
CA ASP A 20 -15.29 -3.79 -13.49
C ASP A 20 -15.49 -5.32 -13.65
N PRO A 21 -15.60 -5.84 -14.89
CA PRO A 21 -15.90 -7.25 -15.15
C PRO A 21 -14.78 -8.20 -14.67
N THR A 22 -13.60 -7.64 -14.42
CA THR A 22 -12.38 -8.33 -14.02
C THR A 22 -11.77 -7.62 -12.83
N PHE A 23 -11.09 -8.36 -11.96
CA PHE A 23 -10.38 -7.82 -10.80
C PHE A 23 -9.02 -8.49 -10.69
N VAL A 24 -8.11 -7.92 -9.89
CA VAL A 24 -6.78 -8.49 -9.66
C VAL A 24 -6.83 -9.41 -8.44
N VAL A 25 -6.13 -10.55 -8.48
CA VAL A 25 -5.94 -11.43 -7.33
C VAL A 25 -4.45 -11.52 -6.99
N ARG A 26 -4.08 -11.10 -5.78
CA ARG A 26 -2.73 -11.24 -5.22
C ARG A 26 -2.69 -12.41 -4.24
N ILE A 27 -1.71 -13.29 -4.38
CA ILE A 27 -1.65 -14.58 -3.69
C ILE A 27 -0.32 -14.71 -2.94
N ALA A 28 -0.37 -15.08 -1.67
CA ALA A 28 0.81 -15.27 -0.85
C ALA A 28 1.68 -16.47 -1.31
N GLY A 29 3.00 -16.34 -1.20
CA GLY A 29 3.97 -17.31 -1.70
C GLY A 29 3.95 -18.68 -1.01
N LEU A 30 3.50 -18.76 0.24
CA LEU A 30 3.30 -19.99 1.02
C LEU A 30 1.83 -20.15 1.43
N PRO A 31 1.38 -21.39 1.71
CA PRO A 31 0.05 -21.62 2.26
C PRO A 31 -0.06 -21.10 3.69
N LEU A 32 -1.29 -20.74 4.10
CA LEU A 32 -1.58 -20.29 5.47
C LEU A 32 -1.21 -21.35 6.51
N ALA A 33 -1.28 -22.63 6.14
CA ALA A 33 -0.85 -23.76 6.96
C ALA A 33 0.62 -23.67 7.40
N ALA A 34 1.47 -22.93 6.69
CA ALA A 34 2.85 -22.70 7.10
C ALA A 34 2.95 -21.94 8.44
N LEU A 35 1.99 -21.08 8.77
CA LEU A 35 1.96 -20.35 10.05
C LEU A 35 1.69 -21.28 11.23
N ASP A 36 0.83 -22.29 11.05
CA ASP A 36 0.52 -23.27 12.10
C ASP A 36 1.77 -24.10 12.47
N ARG A 37 2.70 -24.27 11.53
CA ARG A 37 3.97 -24.97 11.79
C ARG A 37 4.95 -24.18 12.65
N LEU A 38 4.75 -22.86 12.80
CA LEU A 38 5.56 -21.97 13.61
C LEU A 38 4.99 -21.76 15.02
N ASP A 39 3.89 -22.41 15.34
CA ASP A 39 3.12 -22.15 16.54
C ASP A 39 3.74 -22.77 17.82
N GLY A 40 3.09 -22.51 18.95
CA GLY A 40 3.44 -23.11 20.23
C GLY A 40 3.19 -24.61 20.31
N GLY A 41 2.32 -25.15 19.46
CA GLY A 41 1.77 -26.50 19.56
C GLY A 41 1.11 -26.74 20.91
N HIS A 42 1.30 -27.94 21.44
CA HIS A 42 0.72 -28.39 22.70
C HIS A 42 1.09 -27.50 23.91
N ALA A 43 2.31 -26.94 23.96
CA ALA A 43 2.70 -26.05 25.04
C ALA A 43 1.82 -24.79 25.14
N ALA A 44 1.34 -24.25 24.01
CA ALA A 44 0.42 -23.12 24.03
C ALA A 44 -0.94 -23.50 24.60
N GLU A 45 -1.47 -24.68 24.25
CA GLU A 45 -2.75 -25.19 24.78
C GLU A 45 -2.69 -25.40 26.29
N LEU A 46 -1.62 -26.02 26.79
CA LEU A 46 -1.41 -26.22 28.23
C LEU A 46 -1.26 -24.91 29.00
N VAL A 47 -0.66 -23.88 28.38
CA VAL A 47 -0.59 -22.53 28.97
C VAL A 47 -1.97 -21.89 29.06
N GLU A 48 -2.81 -22.00 28.02
CA GLU A 48 -4.19 -21.51 28.08
C GLU A 48 -4.99 -22.25 29.17
N GLU A 49 -4.88 -23.59 29.26
CA GLU A 49 -5.51 -24.39 30.33
C GLU A 49 -5.01 -23.97 31.72
N ALA A 50 -3.71 -23.76 31.88
CA ALA A 50 -3.13 -23.32 33.15
C ALA A 50 -3.63 -21.93 33.58
N LEU A 51 -3.84 -21.02 32.63
CA LEU A 51 -4.40 -19.70 32.88
C LEU A 51 -5.90 -19.75 33.19
N ASP A 52 -6.67 -20.67 32.58
CA ASP A 52 -8.08 -20.91 32.92
C ASP A 52 -8.22 -21.46 34.34
N LEU A 53 -7.36 -22.41 34.71
CA LEU A 53 -7.27 -22.92 36.08
C LEU A 53 -6.87 -21.82 37.06
N GLU A 54 -5.93 -20.95 36.71
CA GLU A 54 -5.52 -19.83 37.56
C GLU A 54 -6.69 -18.89 37.86
N GLN A 55 -7.46 -18.48 36.83
CA GLN A 55 -8.63 -17.64 37.03
C GLN A 55 -9.71 -18.34 37.87
N TRP A 56 -9.93 -19.64 37.63
CA TRP A 56 -10.86 -20.42 38.42
C TRP A 56 -10.42 -20.53 39.89
N LEU A 57 -9.13 -20.77 40.14
CA LEU A 57 -8.54 -20.87 41.49
C LEU A 57 -8.69 -19.57 42.26
N VAL A 58 -8.50 -18.42 41.62
CA VAL A 58 -8.72 -17.10 42.24
C VAL A 58 -10.19 -16.89 42.57
N ARG A 59 -11.11 -17.13 41.61
CA ARG A 59 -12.56 -16.95 41.83
C ARG A 59 -13.08 -17.85 42.95
N GLN A 60 -12.70 -19.13 42.94
CA GLN A 60 -13.12 -20.09 43.97
C GLN A 60 -12.40 -19.89 45.29
N GLY A 61 -11.14 -19.43 45.26
CA GLY A 61 -10.39 -19.11 46.47
C GLY A 61 -11.04 -17.99 47.29
N ALA A 62 -11.68 -17.01 46.63
CA ALA A 62 -12.48 -15.99 47.31
C ALA A 62 -13.68 -16.61 48.05
N VAL A 63 -14.48 -17.42 47.35
CA VAL A 63 -15.66 -18.11 47.94
C VAL A 63 -15.26 -19.01 49.12
N LEU A 64 -14.20 -19.81 48.93
CA LEU A 64 -13.67 -20.69 49.98
C LEU A 64 -13.09 -19.92 51.17
N SER A 65 -12.48 -18.75 50.92
CA SER A 65 -11.96 -17.88 51.97
C SER A 65 -13.07 -17.32 52.87
N ASP A 66 -14.24 -17.04 52.29
CA ASP A 66 -15.41 -16.58 53.04
C ASP A 66 -16.01 -17.73 53.87
N GLY A 67 -16.16 -18.92 53.29
CA GLY A 67 -16.57 -20.11 54.04
C GLY A 67 -15.60 -20.48 55.17
N LEU A 68 -14.28 -20.34 54.96
CA LEU A 68 -13.28 -20.52 56.00
C LEU A 68 -13.37 -19.45 57.09
N HIS A 69 -13.77 -18.22 56.76
CA HIS A 69 -13.95 -17.15 57.75
C HIS A 69 -15.04 -17.49 58.77
N GLU A 70 -16.16 -18.06 58.31
CA GLU A 70 -17.25 -18.50 59.19
C GLU A 70 -16.80 -19.60 60.16
N VAL A 71 -16.07 -20.61 59.66
CA VAL A 71 -15.54 -21.69 60.50
C VAL A 71 -14.52 -21.17 61.53
N ILE A 72 -13.66 -20.23 61.14
CA ILE A 72 -12.70 -19.57 62.05
C ILE A 72 -13.43 -18.86 63.21
N GLY A 73 -14.56 -18.20 62.93
CA GLY A 73 -15.36 -17.48 63.92
C GLY A 73 -16.06 -18.40 64.93
N GLN A 74 -16.36 -19.65 64.55
CA GLN A 74 -17.09 -20.61 65.37
C GLN A 74 -16.16 -21.54 66.17
N THR A 75 -14.88 -21.62 65.82
CA THR A 75 -13.93 -22.54 66.47
C THR A 75 -13.42 -21.99 67.82
N GLY A 76 -13.51 -22.80 68.88
CA GLY A 76 -12.93 -22.50 70.20
C GLY A 76 -11.47 -22.92 70.36
N ASP A 77 -10.95 -23.79 69.48
CA ASP A 77 -9.57 -24.28 69.52
C ASP A 77 -8.59 -23.26 68.91
N THR A 78 -7.65 -22.79 69.73
CA THR A 78 -6.63 -21.82 69.32
C THR A 78 -5.63 -22.38 68.30
N ALA A 79 -5.31 -23.68 68.35
CA ALA A 79 -4.37 -24.31 67.43
C ALA A 79 -5.01 -24.49 66.04
N LEU A 80 -6.23 -25.03 65.99
CA LEU A 80 -7.03 -25.14 64.77
C LEU A 80 -7.31 -23.76 64.15
N ARG A 81 -7.66 -22.75 64.96
CA ARG A 81 -7.87 -21.37 64.49
C ARG A 81 -6.67 -20.83 63.73
N ARG A 82 -5.45 -21.01 64.24
CA ARG A 82 -4.21 -20.55 63.57
C ARG A 82 -4.00 -21.27 62.23
N ARG A 83 -4.22 -22.59 62.17
CA ARG A 83 -4.13 -23.40 60.93
C ARG A 83 -5.13 -22.92 59.89
N LEU A 84 -6.39 -22.71 60.28
CA LEU A 84 -7.46 -22.22 59.39
C LEU A 84 -7.20 -20.80 58.87
N ILE A 85 -6.64 -19.90 59.68
CA ILE A 85 -6.23 -18.56 59.22
C ILE A 85 -5.14 -18.67 58.14
N ALA A 86 -4.14 -19.53 58.35
CA ALA A 86 -3.08 -19.75 57.36
C ALA A 86 -3.64 -20.38 56.06
N LEU A 87 -4.54 -21.37 56.18
CA LEU A 87 -5.24 -21.98 55.05
C LEU A 87 -6.06 -20.94 54.29
N ARG A 88 -6.89 -20.15 54.99
CA ARG A 88 -7.68 -19.07 54.40
C ARG A 88 -6.80 -18.10 53.63
N ARG A 89 -5.68 -17.68 54.20
CA ARG A 89 -4.72 -16.79 53.54
C ARG A 89 -4.12 -17.44 52.29
N ALA A 90 -3.75 -18.72 52.35
CA ALA A 90 -3.19 -19.44 51.22
C ALA A 90 -4.21 -19.57 50.08
N VAL A 91 -5.43 -20.01 50.39
CA VAL A 91 -6.54 -20.19 49.43
C VAL A 91 -6.96 -18.87 48.80
N PHE A 92 -7.12 -17.81 49.61
CA PHE A 92 -7.43 -16.47 49.12
C PHE A 92 -6.35 -15.91 48.19
N GLN A 93 -5.07 -16.19 48.49
CA GLN A 93 -3.93 -15.74 47.68
C GLN A 93 -3.59 -16.69 46.52
N ALA A 94 -4.38 -17.74 46.28
CA ALA A 94 -4.10 -18.79 45.32
C ALA A 94 -2.69 -19.39 45.45
N ARG A 95 -2.26 -19.67 46.68
CA ARG A 95 -0.99 -20.31 47.03
C ARG A 95 -1.20 -21.70 47.58
N GLU A 96 -0.19 -22.56 47.45
CA GLU A 96 -0.24 -23.92 47.99
C GLU A 96 -0.40 -23.89 49.52
N PRO A 97 -1.47 -24.49 50.08
CA PRO A 97 -1.60 -24.64 51.50
C PRO A 97 -0.61 -25.69 52.03
N LYS A 98 0.09 -25.37 53.11
CA LYS A 98 1.03 -26.31 53.76
C LYS A 98 0.34 -27.46 54.46
N ASP A 99 -0.87 -27.22 54.95
CA ASP A 99 -1.67 -28.14 55.75
C ASP A 99 -3.16 -27.80 55.57
N ILE A 100 -4.00 -28.82 55.42
CA ILE A 100 -5.44 -28.69 55.18
C ILE A 100 -6.17 -29.64 56.13
N PRO A 101 -6.79 -29.13 57.22
CA PRO A 101 -7.55 -29.92 58.18
C PRO A 101 -8.92 -30.34 57.60
N TYR A 102 -8.94 -31.31 56.68
CA TYR A 102 -10.19 -31.71 56.00
C TYR A 102 -11.24 -32.30 56.94
N GLU A 103 -10.81 -32.95 58.03
CA GLU A 103 -11.70 -33.63 58.98
C GLU A 103 -12.40 -32.64 59.93
N GLU A 104 -11.79 -31.49 60.15
CA GLU A 104 -12.25 -30.43 61.03
C GLU A 104 -13.10 -29.36 60.30
N LEU A 105 -13.46 -29.61 59.02
CA LEU A 105 -14.23 -28.71 58.18
C LEU A 105 -15.62 -29.29 57.85
N PRO A 106 -16.66 -28.44 57.67
CA PRO A 106 -17.96 -28.88 57.17
C PRO A 106 -17.81 -29.62 55.83
N GLY A 107 -18.54 -30.72 55.65
CA GLY A 107 -18.35 -31.63 54.50
C GLY A 107 -18.43 -30.98 53.12
N GLY A 108 -19.31 -29.99 52.94
CA GLY A 108 -19.38 -29.20 51.71
C GLY A 108 -18.12 -28.37 51.46
N LEU A 109 -17.66 -27.63 52.47
CA LEU A 109 -16.44 -26.80 52.39
C LEU A 109 -15.19 -27.68 52.20
N ALA A 110 -15.11 -28.83 52.88
CA ALA A 110 -14.03 -29.79 52.72
C ALA A 110 -13.99 -30.37 51.30
N GLY A 111 -15.15 -30.71 50.72
CA GLY A 111 -15.27 -31.19 49.34
C GLY A 111 -14.85 -30.15 48.30
N ASP A 112 -15.22 -28.88 48.52
CA ASP A 112 -14.87 -27.78 47.63
C ASP A 112 -13.37 -27.45 47.71
N LEU A 113 -12.78 -27.48 48.91
CA LEU A 113 -11.33 -27.35 49.10
C LEU A 113 -10.53 -28.48 48.45
N LYS A 114 -11.03 -29.73 48.47
CA LYS A 114 -10.40 -30.85 47.76
C LYS A 114 -10.35 -30.58 46.25
N ARG A 115 -11.47 -30.21 45.64
CA ARG A 115 -11.53 -29.86 44.21
C ARG A 115 -10.62 -28.68 43.87
N TRP A 116 -10.54 -27.70 44.76
CA TRP A 116 -9.64 -26.56 44.59
C TRP A 116 -8.16 -26.98 44.64
N HIS A 117 -7.78 -27.79 45.63
CA HIS A 117 -6.40 -28.27 45.79
C HIS A 117 -5.96 -29.21 44.64
N GLU A 118 -6.87 -30.06 44.15
CA GLU A 118 -6.64 -30.90 42.96
C GLU A 118 -6.35 -30.05 41.73
N ARG A 119 -7.16 -29.01 41.47
CA ARG A 119 -6.94 -28.09 40.35
C ARG A 119 -5.69 -27.24 40.52
N PHE A 120 -5.31 -26.89 41.75
CA PHE A 120 -4.04 -26.22 42.05
C PHE A 120 -2.85 -27.11 41.65
N ARG A 121 -2.87 -28.39 42.06
CA ARG A 121 -1.84 -29.37 41.69
C ARG A 121 -1.81 -29.63 40.18
N ARG A 122 -2.98 -29.72 39.54
CA ARG A 122 -3.07 -29.86 38.08
C ARG A 122 -2.40 -28.70 37.36
N ARG A 123 -2.64 -27.46 37.79
CA ARG A 123 -1.95 -26.29 37.23
C ARG A 123 -0.43 -26.41 37.36
N ALA A 124 0.08 -26.80 38.52
CA ALA A 124 1.53 -26.99 38.72
C ALA A 124 2.10 -28.13 37.86
N GLU A 125 1.33 -29.21 37.65
CA GLU A 125 1.68 -30.29 36.73
C GLU A 125 1.75 -29.80 35.28
N LEU A 126 0.73 -29.09 34.79
CA LEU A 126 0.70 -28.51 33.44
C LEU A 126 1.94 -27.66 33.17
N LEU A 127 2.33 -26.78 34.10
CA LEU A 127 3.50 -25.92 33.93
C LEU A 127 4.81 -26.70 33.85
N ARG A 128 4.96 -27.77 34.64
CA ARG A 128 6.11 -28.68 34.53
C ARG A 128 6.13 -29.42 33.19
N THR A 129 4.96 -29.83 32.69
CA THR A 129 4.83 -30.45 31.36
C THR A 129 5.21 -29.48 30.24
N VAL A 130 4.78 -28.21 30.33
CA VAL A 130 5.18 -27.15 29.40
C VAL A 130 6.69 -26.98 29.42
N GLU A 131 7.29 -26.82 30.60
CA GLU A 131 8.74 -26.61 30.76
C GLU A 131 9.56 -27.75 30.13
N ALA A 132 9.19 -29.00 30.42
CA ALA A 132 9.84 -30.18 29.87
C ALA A 132 9.66 -30.31 28.34
N GLY A 133 8.56 -29.80 27.78
CA GLY A 133 8.22 -29.85 26.36
C GLY A 133 8.93 -28.81 25.48
N LEU A 134 9.28 -27.64 26.04
CA LEU A 134 9.81 -26.49 25.28
C LEU A 134 11.03 -26.82 24.37
N PRO A 135 12.04 -27.62 24.79
CA PRO A 135 13.16 -27.96 23.92
C PRO A 135 12.76 -28.82 22.71
N ARG A 136 11.79 -29.72 22.89
CA ARG A 136 11.25 -30.55 21.81
C ARG A 136 10.48 -29.69 20.81
N ASP A 137 9.67 -28.75 21.31
CA ASP A 137 8.92 -27.81 20.48
C ASP A 137 9.85 -26.87 19.69
N ALA A 138 10.92 -26.38 20.32
CA ALA A 138 11.92 -25.57 19.64
C ALA A 138 12.61 -26.35 18.51
N SER A 139 12.95 -27.63 18.75
CA SER A 139 13.54 -28.49 17.73
C SER A 139 12.57 -28.81 16.59
N ARG A 140 11.28 -29.01 16.88
CA ARG A 140 10.22 -29.16 15.87
C ARG A 140 10.13 -27.92 14.98
N ARG A 141 10.02 -26.74 15.59
CA ARG A 141 9.93 -25.45 14.86
C ARG A 141 11.16 -25.19 14.01
N ARG A 142 12.37 -25.49 14.50
CA ARG A 142 13.60 -25.37 13.71
C ARG A 142 13.53 -26.23 12.45
N ARG A 143 13.22 -27.52 12.58
CA ARG A 143 13.05 -28.39 11.41
C ARG A 143 12.00 -27.86 10.45
N ALA A 144 10.85 -27.43 10.96
CA ALA A 144 9.81 -26.82 10.15
C ALA A 144 10.27 -25.56 9.41
N LEU A 145 11.05 -24.67 10.06
CA LEU A 145 11.62 -23.49 9.41
C LEU A 145 12.57 -23.87 8.28
N HIS A 146 13.45 -24.86 8.48
CA HIS A 146 14.37 -25.31 7.43
C HIS A 146 13.62 -25.95 6.26
N GLU A 147 12.60 -26.76 6.53
CA GLU A 147 11.74 -27.34 5.50
C GLU A 147 10.98 -26.27 4.72
N LEU A 148 10.36 -25.30 5.41
CA LEU A 148 9.68 -24.17 4.77
C LEU A 148 10.65 -23.26 4.01
N ALA A 149 11.89 -23.12 4.49
CA ALA A 149 12.95 -22.36 3.85
C ALA A 149 13.54 -23.04 2.61
N ALA A 150 13.26 -24.33 2.40
CA ALA A 150 13.59 -25.03 1.16
C ALA A 150 12.62 -24.69 0.01
N ALA A 151 11.46 -24.08 0.29
CA ALA A 151 10.51 -23.71 -0.74
C ALA A 151 11.13 -22.76 -1.78
N PRO A 152 10.99 -23.04 -3.10
CA PRO A 152 11.55 -22.20 -4.15
C PRO A 152 11.14 -20.72 -4.02
N ALA A 153 9.86 -20.47 -3.71
CA ALA A 153 9.33 -19.12 -3.51
C ALA A 153 10.05 -18.33 -2.39
N LEU A 154 10.61 -19.00 -1.38
CA LEU A 154 11.40 -18.31 -0.36
C LEU A 154 12.85 -18.13 -0.81
N ARG A 155 13.51 -19.19 -1.28
CA ARG A 155 14.93 -19.16 -1.68
C ARG A 155 15.17 -18.16 -2.80
N ASP A 156 14.34 -18.20 -3.83
CA ASP A 156 14.45 -17.34 -5.00
C ASP A 156 14.25 -15.86 -4.62
N GLY A 157 13.23 -15.58 -3.80
CA GLY A 157 12.96 -14.21 -3.38
C GLY A 157 14.00 -13.66 -2.41
N LEU A 158 14.69 -14.52 -1.65
CA LEU A 158 15.81 -14.11 -0.80
C LEU A 158 17.02 -13.61 -1.61
N VAL A 159 17.20 -14.02 -2.87
CA VAL A 159 18.24 -13.48 -3.76
C VAL A 159 18.14 -11.96 -3.87
N LEU A 160 16.91 -11.43 -3.94
CA LEU A 160 16.64 -9.99 -4.01
C LEU A 160 16.32 -9.35 -2.65
N ALA A 161 15.77 -10.12 -1.70
CA ALA A 161 15.36 -9.60 -0.40
C ALA A 161 16.52 -9.52 0.61
N SER A 162 17.36 -10.54 0.69
CA SER A 162 18.47 -10.65 1.66
C SER A 162 19.43 -11.79 1.30
N ARG A 163 20.47 -11.48 0.50
CA ARG A 163 21.54 -12.43 0.16
C ARG A 163 22.25 -12.96 1.41
N ASP A 164 22.49 -12.12 2.41
CA ASP A 164 23.11 -12.54 3.68
C ASP A 164 22.31 -13.63 4.39
N LEU A 165 20.97 -13.56 4.33
CA LEU A 165 20.12 -14.58 4.93
C LEU A 165 20.17 -15.88 4.13
N LEU A 166 20.20 -15.80 2.79
CA LEU A 166 20.39 -16.97 1.92
C LEU A 166 21.72 -17.68 2.22
N PHE A 167 22.85 -16.95 2.28
CA PHE A 167 24.15 -17.50 2.62
C PHE A 167 24.24 -18.05 4.05
N SER A 168 23.48 -17.46 4.98
CA SER A 168 23.39 -17.99 6.34
C SER A 168 22.60 -19.29 6.37
N LEU A 169 21.51 -19.38 5.61
CA LEU A 169 20.68 -20.58 5.47
C LEU A 169 21.46 -21.74 4.83
N ASP A 170 22.25 -21.48 3.79
CA ASP A 170 23.00 -22.53 3.08
C ASP A 170 24.13 -23.15 3.92
N ARG A 171 24.62 -22.43 4.94
CA ARG A 171 25.63 -22.92 5.89
C ARG A 171 25.03 -23.48 7.17
N ALA A 172 23.72 -23.38 7.34
CA ALA A 172 23.07 -23.74 8.59
C ALA A 172 22.81 -25.24 8.69
N ASP A 173 23.06 -25.79 9.88
CA ASP A 173 22.71 -27.16 10.22
C ASP A 173 21.31 -27.21 10.87
N PRO A 174 20.31 -27.87 10.26
CA PRO A 174 18.97 -28.03 10.83
C PRO A 174 18.94 -28.71 12.21
N GLY A 175 20.00 -29.44 12.59
CA GLY A 175 20.17 -30.05 13.91
C GLY A 175 20.62 -29.06 14.99
N ARG A 176 21.26 -27.95 14.61
CA ARG A 176 21.89 -27.01 15.54
C ARG A 176 21.08 -25.71 15.67
N ALA A 177 20.93 -25.23 16.91
CA ALA A 177 20.23 -23.99 17.18
C ALA A 177 20.98 -22.77 16.66
N ASP A 178 20.31 -21.94 15.85
CA ASP A 178 20.74 -20.59 15.50
C ASP A 178 19.54 -19.64 15.67
N ARG A 179 19.43 -19.04 16.85
CA ARG A 179 18.30 -18.17 17.20
C ARG A 179 18.21 -16.95 16.27
N LYS A 180 19.33 -16.44 15.74
CA LYS A 180 19.32 -15.25 14.86
C LYS A 180 18.78 -15.62 13.49
N LEU A 181 19.24 -16.73 12.94
CA LEU A 181 18.73 -17.27 11.68
C LEU A 181 17.25 -17.65 11.80
N GLU A 182 16.89 -18.42 12.83
CA GLU A 182 15.52 -18.88 13.08
C GLU A 182 14.53 -17.71 13.15
N ARG A 183 14.83 -16.63 13.88
CA ARG A 183 13.98 -15.42 13.94
C ARG A 183 13.84 -14.73 12.59
N LYS A 184 14.93 -14.59 11.83
CA LYS A 184 14.89 -13.99 10.49
C LYS A 184 14.03 -14.84 9.54
N LEU A 185 14.22 -16.16 9.54
CA LEU A 185 13.41 -17.08 8.76
C LEU A 185 11.93 -16.99 9.15
N ALA A 186 11.61 -16.97 10.45
CA ALA A 186 10.24 -16.82 10.92
C ALA A 186 9.56 -15.55 10.39
N LYS A 187 10.28 -14.41 10.35
CA LYS A 187 9.77 -13.15 9.76
C LYS A 187 9.46 -13.31 8.27
N TYR A 188 10.35 -13.94 7.50
CA TYR A 188 10.15 -14.14 6.06
C TYR A 188 9.08 -15.18 5.76
N VAL A 189 9.07 -16.33 6.43
CA VAL A 189 8.04 -17.37 6.28
C VAL A 189 6.67 -16.80 6.62
N SER A 190 6.54 -16.07 7.72
CA SER A 190 5.26 -15.47 8.10
C SER A 190 4.81 -14.40 7.11
N ARG A 191 5.75 -13.64 6.52
CA ARG A 191 5.46 -12.72 5.42
C ARG A 191 4.96 -13.48 4.18
N LEU A 192 5.61 -14.58 3.79
CA LEU A 192 5.21 -15.37 2.62
C LEU A 192 3.86 -16.05 2.76
N ALA A 193 3.46 -16.39 3.98
CA ALA A 193 2.20 -17.10 4.23
C ALA A 193 1.04 -16.13 4.50
N GLY A 194 1.30 -15.02 5.19
CA GLY A 194 0.26 -14.12 5.69
C GLY A 194 0.17 -12.76 5.01
N LYS A 195 1.06 -12.41 4.05
CA LYS A 195 1.01 -11.12 3.35
C LYS A 195 0.85 -11.26 1.84
N THR A 196 0.02 -10.40 1.30
CA THR A 196 -0.35 -10.31 -0.12
C THR A 196 0.29 -9.10 -0.82
N SER A 197 1.28 -8.46 -0.19
CA SER A 197 1.96 -7.28 -0.76
C SER A 197 3.02 -7.71 -1.79
N PRO A 198 2.97 -7.23 -3.05
CA PRO A 198 3.90 -7.62 -4.10
C PRO A 198 5.37 -7.44 -3.71
N TYR A 199 6.18 -8.49 -3.89
CA TYR A 199 7.64 -8.46 -3.76
C TYR A 199 8.24 -9.76 -4.29
N SER A 200 8.82 -9.77 -5.50
CA SER A 200 9.51 -10.95 -6.05
C SER A 200 8.63 -12.21 -5.91
N THR A 201 9.22 -13.39 -5.71
CA THR A 201 8.52 -14.67 -5.59
C THR A 201 7.71 -14.85 -4.29
N PHE A 202 7.71 -13.85 -3.40
CA PHE A 202 6.95 -13.89 -2.14
C PHE A 202 5.45 -13.71 -2.35
N THR A 203 5.03 -13.14 -3.47
CA THR A 203 3.64 -12.93 -3.83
C THR A 203 3.50 -13.06 -5.33
N SER A 204 2.46 -13.73 -5.79
CA SER A 204 2.14 -13.84 -7.22
C SER A 204 0.81 -13.15 -7.52
N THR A 205 0.61 -12.71 -8.76
CA THR A 205 -0.60 -11.99 -9.18
C THR A 205 -1.27 -12.65 -10.38
N THR A 206 -2.60 -12.65 -10.42
CA THR A 206 -3.40 -13.11 -11.56
C THR A 206 -4.66 -12.25 -11.71
N GLN A 207 -5.47 -12.52 -12.73
CA GLN A 207 -6.77 -11.91 -12.93
C GLN A 207 -7.88 -12.81 -12.35
N GLY A 208 -8.95 -12.22 -11.86
CA GLY A 208 -10.22 -12.89 -11.60
C GLY A 208 -11.32 -12.24 -12.44
N ARG A 209 -12.41 -12.96 -12.68
CA ARG A 209 -13.53 -12.51 -13.52
C ARG A 209 -14.86 -12.76 -12.84
N TRP A 210 -15.78 -11.80 -12.94
CA TRP A 210 -17.15 -12.00 -12.47
C TRP A 210 -17.95 -12.81 -13.48
N VAL A 211 -18.67 -13.83 -13.00
CA VAL A 211 -19.58 -14.65 -13.81
C VAL A 211 -20.99 -14.65 -13.22
N ASP A 212 -22.01 -14.66 -14.08
CA ASP A 212 -23.42 -14.66 -13.65
C ASP A 212 -23.91 -16.04 -13.19
N THR A 213 -23.31 -17.11 -13.72
CA THR A 213 -23.70 -18.49 -13.48
C THR A 213 -22.56 -19.25 -12.81
N GLY A 214 -22.88 -20.00 -11.74
CA GLY A 214 -21.97 -20.91 -11.06
C GLY A 214 -22.69 -21.60 -9.91
N THR A 215 -22.28 -22.83 -9.57
CA THR A 215 -22.77 -23.54 -8.38
C THR A 215 -22.24 -22.83 -7.14
N VAL A 216 -23.15 -22.26 -6.34
CA VAL A 216 -22.82 -21.75 -5.01
C VAL A 216 -22.63 -22.99 -4.14
N ALA A 217 -21.38 -23.38 -3.91
CA ALA A 217 -21.07 -24.36 -2.87
C ALA A 217 -21.48 -23.80 -1.51
N ASP A 218 -21.73 -24.68 -0.53
CA ASP A 218 -22.06 -24.29 0.85
C ASP A 218 -20.97 -23.39 1.49
N ARG A 219 -19.76 -23.37 0.90
CA ARG A 219 -18.65 -22.51 1.31
C ARG A 219 -17.91 -21.95 0.09
N PRO A 220 -17.66 -20.62 0.01
CA PRO A 220 -16.96 -20.03 -1.12
C PRO A 220 -15.51 -20.58 -1.20
N ARG A 221 -15.16 -21.12 -2.36
CA ARG A 221 -13.78 -21.53 -2.71
C ARG A 221 -13.43 -21.06 -4.11
N TYR A 222 -12.31 -20.37 -4.24
CA TYR A 222 -11.81 -19.79 -5.48
C TYR A 222 -10.46 -20.42 -5.81
N VAL A 223 -10.45 -21.28 -6.83
CA VAL A 223 -9.23 -21.94 -7.31
C VAL A 223 -8.52 -20.99 -8.27
N VAL A 224 -7.21 -20.87 -8.09
CA VAL A 224 -6.32 -20.09 -8.98
C VAL A 224 -5.25 -21.00 -9.57
N GLY A 225 -4.73 -20.64 -10.74
CA GLY A 225 -3.67 -21.37 -11.41
C GLY A 225 -2.41 -21.56 -10.55
N ALA A 226 -1.60 -22.55 -10.91
CA ALA A 226 -0.39 -22.91 -10.17
C ALA A 226 0.90 -22.38 -10.82
N GLN A 227 0.89 -22.23 -12.15
CA GLN A 227 2.09 -21.93 -12.92
C GLN A 227 2.54 -20.49 -12.69
N ARG A 228 3.68 -20.31 -12.02
CA ARG A 228 4.26 -19.00 -11.71
C ARG A 228 5.29 -18.61 -12.77
N VAL A 229 5.17 -17.38 -13.26
CA VAL A 229 6.05 -16.81 -14.29
C VAL A 229 6.68 -15.54 -13.74
N SER A 230 8.01 -15.47 -13.76
CA SER A 230 8.74 -14.31 -13.27
C SER A 230 8.96 -13.31 -14.41
N VAL A 231 8.78 -12.03 -14.10
CA VAL A 231 9.03 -10.93 -15.02
C VAL A 231 10.04 -10.00 -14.36
N VAL A 232 11.09 -9.68 -15.09
CA VAL A 232 12.24 -8.93 -14.58
C VAL A 232 12.38 -7.64 -15.35
N GLU A 233 12.53 -6.54 -14.63
CA GLU A 233 12.81 -5.23 -15.22
C GLU A 233 14.03 -4.59 -14.57
N LEU A 234 14.87 -3.98 -15.40
CA LEU A 234 15.94 -3.12 -14.92
C LEU A 234 15.36 -1.99 -14.07
N ASN A 235 16.12 -1.51 -13.10
CA ASN A 235 15.74 -0.31 -12.37
C ASN A 235 15.45 0.85 -13.34
N ALA A 236 14.25 1.43 -13.28
CA ALA A 236 13.77 2.42 -14.23
C ALA A 236 14.61 3.70 -14.22
N PHE A 237 15.19 4.10 -13.09
CA PHE A 237 16.13 5.22 -13.04
C PHE A 237 17.37 4.91 -13.86
N THR A 238 18.03 3.77 -13.61
CA THR A 238 19.19 3.33 -14.40
C THR A 238 18.84 3.22 -15.88
N GLN A 239 17.70 2.60 -16.20
CA GLN A 239 17.21 2.44 -17.58
C GLN A 239 17.05 3.79 -18.29
N GLN A 240 16.54 4.81 -17.61
CA GLN A 240 16.42 6.16 -18.18
C GLN A 240 17.76 6.89 -18.31
N GLN A 241 18.71 6.68 -17.40
CA GLN A 241 20.00 7.39 -17.45
C GLN A 241 20.88 6.90 -18.61
N ILE A 242 20.80 5.63 -19.00
CA ILE A 242 21.62 5.06 -20.09
C ILE A 242 21.45 5.86 -21.40
N PRO A 243 20.25 5.97 -22.00
CA PRO A 243 20.05 6.74 -23.22
C PRO A 243 20.33 8.24 -23.01
N ARG A 244 20.05 8.81 -21.83
CA ARG A 244 20.37 10.21 -21.55
C ARG A 244 21.88 10.48 -21.64
N THR A 245 22.72 9.62 -21.07
CA THR A 245 24.19 9.76 -21.18
C THR A 245 24.66 9.57 -22.62
N LEU A 246 24.14 8.56 -23.32
CA LEU A 246 24.48 8.30 -24.72
C LEU A 246 24.11 9.48 -25.63
N SER A 247 23.03 10.21 -25.32
CA SER A 247 22.63 11.40 -26.08
C SER A 247 23.61 12.59 -26.04
N GLY A 248 24.57 12.54 -25.12
CA GLY A 248 25.67 13.51 -25.03
C GLY A 248 26.91 13.12 -25.84
N TRP A 249 26.97 11.91 -26.40
CA TRP A 249 28.16 11.46 -27.12
C TRP A 249 28.27 12.15 -28.49
N PRO A 250 29.44 12.65 -28.89
CA PRO A 250 29.64 13.31 -30.18
C PRO A 250 29.25 12.45 -31.39
N GLU A 251 29.40 11.13 -31.30
CA GLU A 251 29.06 10.15 -32.33
C GLU A 251 27.53 10.00 -32.49
N ILE A 252 26.75 10.36 -31.47
CA ILE A 252 25.31 10.13 -31.38
C ILE A 252 24.53 11.44 -31.49
N ARG A 253 24.89 12.44 -30.68
CA ARG A 253 24.15 13.68 -30.49
C ARG A 253 23.70 14.35 -31.80
N PRO A 254 24.56 14.53 -32.82
CA PRO A 254 24.17 15.23 -34.05
C PRO A 254 23.06 14.53 -34.85
N HIS A 255 22.82 13.24 -34.63
CA HIS A 255 21.83 12.46 -35.37
C HIS A 255 20.54 12.24 -34.57
N LEU A 256 20.46 12.69 -33.32
CA LEU A 256 19.26 12.56 -32.51
C LEU A 256 18.19 13.58 -32.91
N THR A 257 16.94 13.11 -32.94
CA THR A 257 15.78 13.94 -33.26
C THR A 257 15.45 14.90 -32.13
N LEU A 258 15.06 16.11 -32.50
CA LEU A 258 14.62 17.16 -31.59
C LEU A 258 13.10 17.29 -31.63
N SER A 259 12.52 17.64 -30.48
CA SER A 259 11.13 18.05 -30.36
C SER A 259 11.00 19.27 -29.46
N VAL A 260 9.92 20.02 -29.62
CA VAL A 260 9.61 21.15 -28.73
C VAL A 260 8.86 20.61 -27.53
N ASN A 261 9.22 21.08 -26.33
CA ASN A 261 8.56 20.72 -25.08
C ASN A 261 7.02 20.89 -25.20
N SER A 262 6.28 19.86 -24.78
CA SER A 262 4.81 19.77 -24.93
C SER A 262 4.02 20.83 -24.16
N SER A 263 4.69 21.54 -23.24
CA SER A 263 4.11 22.62 -22.45
C SER A 263 4.29 24.01 -23.05
N VAL A 264 4.97 24.15 -24.19
CA VAL A 264 5.28 25.45 -24.77
C VAL A 264 4.02 26.21 -25.19
N VAL A 265 3.81 27.37 -24.57
CA VAL A 265 2.81 28.37 -24.93
C VAL A 265 3.52 29.62 -25.44
N GLU A 266 3.09 30.14 -26.58
CA GLU A 266 3.64 31.36 -27.19
C GLU A 266 2.57 32.46 -27.27
N ASP A 267 2.94 33.68 -26.91
CA ASP A 267 2.16 34.87 -27.21
C ASP A 267 2.98 35.85 -28.08
N GLU A 268 2.54 37.10 -28.24
CA GLU A 268 3.24 38.10 -29.05
C GLU A 268 4.62 38.49 -28.48
N ARG A 269 4.82 38.36 -27.16
CA ARG A 269 5.98 38.88 -26.42
C ARG A 269 6.88 37.78 -25.86
N ALA A 270 6.32 36.65 -25.45
CA ALA A 270 7.00 35.65 -24.65
C ALA A 270 6.69 34.20 -25.06
N ILE A 271 7.61 33.32 -24.67
CA ILE A 271 7.50 31.86 -24.74
C ILE A 271 7.55 31.33 -23.31
N ARG A 272 6.52 30.59 -22.91
CA ARG A 272 6.35 30.03 -21.56
C ARG A 272 6.31 28.52 -21.62
N PHE A 273 7.00 27.84 -20.72
CA PHE A 273 7.06 26.37 -20.68
C PHE A 273 7.49 25.89 -19.29
N LEU A 274 7.24 24.62 -19.02
CA LEU A 274 7.72 23.93 -17.83
C LEU A 274 9.17 23.46 -18.06
N GLY A 275 10.13 24.15 -17.44
CA GLY A 275 11.57 23.91 -17.60
C GLY A 275 12.26 23.41 -16.32
N ARG A 276 13.60 23.30 -16.36
CA ARG A 276 14.39 22.57 -15.34
C ARG A 276 15.60 23.29 -14.73
N ARG A 277 15.71 24.62 -14.92
CA ARG A 277 16.93 25.37 -14.59
C ARG A 277 17.39 25.24 -13.12
N ASP A 278 16.48 25.06 -12.17
CA ASP A 278 16.74 24.84 -10.73
C ASP A 278 15.64 23.97 -10.10
N GLY A 279 15.32 22.86 -10.77
CA GLY A 279 14.09 22.09 -10.53
C GLY A 279 12.96 22.50 -11.47
N GLU A 280 11.81 21.84 -11.33
CA GLU A 280 10.67 22.03 -12.22
C GLU A 280 9.93 23.34 -11.92
N ALA A 281 9.93 24.26 -12.89
CA ALA A 281 9.27 25.56 -12.77
C ALA A 281 8.80 26.08 -14.14
N VAL A 282 7.83 27.01 -14.13
CA VAL A 282 7.42 27.73 -15.34
C VAL A 282 8.48 28.79 -15.68
N ILE A 283 9.16 28.61 -16.82
CA ILE A 283 10.16 29.53 -17.35
C ILE A 283 9.52 30.40 -18.42
N GLU A 284 9.89 31.69 -18.44
CA GLU A 284 9.48 32.65 -19.46
C GLU A 284 10.70 33.20 -20.18
N LEU A 285 10.70 33.16 -21.51
CA LEU A 285 11.73 33.72 -22.37
C LEU A 285 11.12 34.74 -23.32
N ALA A 286 11.85 35.81 -23.62
CA ALA A 286 11.44 36.76 -24.66
C ALA A 286 11.36 36.06 -26.02
N ARG A 287 10.30 36.34 -26.79
CA ARG A 287 10.07 35.75 -28.11
C ARG A 287 10.93 36.42 -29.19
N THR A 288 12.23 36.15 -29.15
CA THR A 288 13.18 36.75 -30.10
C THR A 288 13.09 36.12 -31.50
N PRO A 289 13.48 36.86 -32.58
CA PRO A 289 13.56 36.29 -33.93
C PRO A 289 14.46 35.06 -34.02
N THR A 290 15.54 35.02 -33.24
CA THR A 290 16.44 33.86 -33.16
C THR A 290 15.69 32.65 -32.61
N LEU A 291 15.01 32.78 -31.47
CA LEU A 291 14.28 31.67 -30.86
C LEU A 291 13.16 31.15 -31.77
N ARG A 292 12.46 32.05 -32.47
CA ARG A 292 11.46 31.69 -33.49
C ARG A 292 12.05 30.84 -34.63
N ARG A 293 13.26 31.18 -35.10
CA ARG A 293 13.95 30.41 -36.14
C ARG A 293 14.28 28.99 -35.67
N PHE A 294 14.82 28.83 -34.46
CA PHE A 294 15.08 27.52 -33.87
C PHE A 294 13.80 26.68 -33.75
N LEU A 295 12.74 27.22 -33.13
CA LEU A 295 11.48 26.49 -32.96
C LEU A 295 10.81 26.14 -34.29
N HIS A 296 10.87 27.03 -35.28
CA HIS A 296 10.35 26.74 -36.62
C HIS A 296 11.10 25.57 -37.27
N GLN A 297 12.43 25.57 -37.21
CA GLN A 297 13.24 24.49 -37.79
C GLN A 297 12.99 23.16 -37.07
N ILE A 298 12.81 23.16 -35.75
CA ILE A 298 12.51 21.93 -34.99
C ILE A 298 11.11 21.40 -35.31
N ARG A 299 10.10 22.27 -35.49
CA ARG A 299 8.74 21.83 -35.80
C ARG A 299 8.55 21.40 -37.25
N HIS A 300 9.14 22.13 -38.19
CA HIS A 300 8.80 22.05 -39.63
C HIS A 300 10.00 21.80 -40.54
N GLY A 301 11.22 21.73 -40.01
CA GLY A 301 12.41 21.44 -40.80
C GLY A 301 12.37 20.04 -41.42
N ALA A 302 12.97 19.90 -42.60
CA ALA A 302 13.08 18.61 -43.29
C ALA A 302 13.95 17.61 -42.52
N ASP A 303 15.06 18.10 -41.93
CA ASP A 303 15.93 17.34 -41.03
C ASP A 303 15.85 17.97 -39.63
N ARG A 304 15.16 17.26 -38.73
CA ARG A 304 14.90 17.69 -37.34
C ARG A 304 15.91 17.12 -36.34
N THR A 305 17.00 16.53 -36.83
CA THR A 305 18.10 16.10 -35.97
C THR A 305 18.87 17.30 -35.43
N HIS A 306 19.61 17.14 -34.33
CA HIS A 306 20.46 18.20 -33.78
C HIS A 306 21.40 18.79 -34.85
N GLY A 307 22.14 17.94 -35.56
CA GLY A 307 23.03 18.34 -36.65
C GLY A 307 22.28 18.89 -37.85
N GLY A 308 21.09 18.37 -38.16
CA GLY A 308 20.20 18.89 -39.20
C GLY A 308 19.77 20.34 -38.95
N VAL A 309 19.32 20.63 -37.73
CA VAL A 309 18.94 21.97 -37.30
C VAL A 309 20.15 22.91 -37.34
N VAL A 310 21.31 22.47 -36.84
CA VAL A 310 22.55 23.28 -36.88
C VAL A 310 22.94 23.61 -38.32
N ARG A 311 22.98 22.62 -39.22
CA ARG A 311 23.30 22.83 -40.65
C ARG A 311 22.31 23.77 -41.32
N ALA A 312 21.02 23.57 -41.10
CA ALA A 312 19.97 24.39 -41.71
C ALA A 312 20.08 25.86 -41.28
N LEU A 313 20.32 26.13 -39.99
CA LEU A 313 20.45 27.49 -39.49
C LEU A 313 21.80 28.12 -39.86
N ALA A 314 22.89 27.36 -39.85
CA ALA A 314 24.21 27.85 -40.28
C ALA A 314 24.21 28.23 -41.78
N GLY A 315 23.50 27.47 -42.62
CA GLY A 315 23.36 27.76 -44.05
C GLY A 315 22.61 29.06 -44.38
N LEU A 316 21.92 29.68 -43.41
CA LEU A 316 21.27 30.98 -43.57
C LEU A 316 22.21 32.16 -43.26
N GLU A 317 23.38 31.90 -42.70
CA GLU A 317 24.35 32.90 -42.27
C GLU A 317 25.50 33.02 -43.29
N ARG A 318 26.12 34.21 -43.38
CA ARG A 318 27.24 34.45 -44.33
C ARG A 318 28.57 33.87 -43.89
N ALA A 319 28.72 33.58 -42.60
CA ALA A 319 29.92 33.03 -41.99
C ALA A 319 29.54 31.74 -41.25
N ASP A 320 30.47 30.78 -41.19
CA ASP A 320 30.23 29.54 -40.45
C ASP A 320 30.15 29.84 -38.94
N ARG A 321 28.95 29.64 -38.39
CA ARG A 321 28.64 29.80 -36.96
C ARG A 321 28.08 28.51 -36.36
N SER A 322 28.41 27.36 -36.96
CA SER A 322 27.86 26.06 -36.57
C SER A 322 28.07 25.74 -35.09
N GLU A 323 29.26 26.02 -34.55
CA GLU A 323 29.57 25.79 -33.13
C GLU A 323 28.74 26.67 -32.19
N GLU A 324 28.56 27.94 -32.53
CA GLU A 324 27.75 28.87 -31.72
C GLU A 324 26.27 28.50 -31.76
N ILE A 325 25.76 28.10 -32.93
CA ILE A 325 24.38 27.62 -33.12
C ILE A 325 24.17 26.33 -32.34
N ALA A 326 25.10 25.38 -32.39
CA ALA A 326 25.06 24.15 -31.61
C ALA A 326 25.07 24.44 -30.10
N GLY A 327 25.98 25.30 -29.63
CA GLY A 327 26.04 25.69 -28.22
C GLY A 327 24.80 26.46 -27.74
N PHE A 328 24.13 27.22 -28.61
CA PHE A 328 22.85 27.84 -28.28
C PHE A 328 21.72 26.81 -28.21
N LEU A 329 21.66 25.87 -29.17
CA LEU A 329 20.71 24.77 -29.18
C LEU A 329 20.83 23.89 -27.93
N ASP A 330 22.06 23.60 -27.51
CA ASP A 330 22.34 22.85 -26.28
C ASP A 330 21.80 23.58 -25.04
N LYS A 331 21.93 24.91 -24.97
CA LYS A 331 21.30 25.69 -23.89
C LYS A 331 19.76 25.61 -23.91
N LEU A 332 19.14 25.51 -25.10
CA LEU A 332 17.69 25.31 -25.21
C LEU A 332 17.27 23.91 -24.72
N VAL A 333 18.12 22.92 -24.92
CA VAL A 333 17.95 21.57 -24.37
C VAL A 333 18.12 21.58 -22.84
N ASP A 334 19.19 22.20 -22.34
CA ASP A 334 19.51 22.25 -20.90
C ASP A 334 18.42 22.94 -20.08
N VAL A 335 17.84 24.02 -20.59
CA VAL A 335 16.73 24.73 -19.92
C VAL A 335 15.41 23.96 -20.02
N GLY A 336 15.32 22.98 -20.93
CA GLY A 336 14.16 22.14 -21.18
C GLY A 336 13.15 22.71 -22.17
N LEU A 337 13.50 23.69 -22.99
CA LEU A 337 12.60 24.18 -24.05
C LEU A 337 12.52 23.19 -25.22
N VAL A 338 13.65 22.54 -25.51
CA VAL A 338 13.80 21.55 -26.57
C VAL A 338 14.15 20.22 -25.92
N GLU A 339 13.55 19.14 -26.41
CA GLU A 339 13.83 17.78 -25.97
C GLU A 339 14.62 17.05 -27.06
N ILE A 340 15.59 16.23 -26.64
CA ILE A 340 16.46 15.44 -27.52
C ILE A 340 16.48 14.00 -27.01
N GLY A 341 16.38 13.02 -27.91
CA GLY A 341 16.43 11.62 -27.52
C GLY A 341 16.25 10.64 -28.68
N PHE A 342 16.20 9.36 -28.33
CA PHE A 342 16.09 8.24 -29.26
C PHE A 342 14.66 7.98 -29.76
N GLY A 343 13.65 8.71 -29.26
CA GLY A 343 12.25 8.50 -29.64
C GLY A 343 11.66 7.17 -29.17
N ILE A 344 12.29 6.51 -28.18
CA ILE A 344 11.76 5.27 -27.59
C ILE A 344 10.63 5.64 -26.64
N ALA A 345 9.43 5.11 -26.89
CA ALA A 345 8.26 5.39 -26.07
C ALA A 345 8.43 4.87 -24.63
N ASP A 346 7.91 5.61 -23.65
CA ASP A 346 8.00 5.28 -22.23
C ASP A 346 7.30 3.94 -21.89
N ASP A 347 6.29 3.55 -22.68
CA ASP A 347 5.51 2.32 -22.52
C ASP A 347 6.08 1.12 -23.29
N GLU A 348 7.19 1.28 -24.04
CA GLU A 348 7.89 0.16 -24.68
C GLU A 348 8.25 -0.91 -23.63
N THR A 349 7.90 -2.15 -23.94
CA THR A 349 8.10 -3.32 -23.07
C THR A 349 9.55 -3.80 -23.06
N ASP A 350 10.24 -3.68 -24.19
CA ASP A 350 11.63 -4.08 -24.38
C ASP A 350 12.53 -2.86 -24.63
N GLN A 351 12.68 -2.03 -23.59
CA GLN A 351 13.41 -0.76 -23.63
C GLN A 351 14.88 -0.92 -24.00
N LEU A 352 15.54 -1.97 -23.49
CA LEU A 352 16.93 -2.26 -23.83
C LEU A 352 17.05 -2.73 -25.28
N GLY A 353 16.12 -3.56 -25.77
CA GLY A 353 16.11 -3.99 -27.17
C GLY A 353 15.82 -2.85 -28.14
N ALA A 354 14.90 -1.95 -27.79
CA ALA A 354 14.64 -0.73 -28.56
C ALA A 354 15.86 0.18 -28.61
N LEU A 355 16.59 0.33 -27.50
CA LEU A 355 17.85 1.07 -27.47
C LEU A 355 18.94 0.39 -28.32
N VAL A 356 19.08 -0.93 -28.26
CA VAL A 356 20.03 -1.67 -29.10
C VAL A 356 19.76 -1.44 -30.58
N ARG A 357 18.48 -1.52 -31.00
CA ARG A 357 18.07 -1.23 -32.39
C ARG A 357 18.37 0.22 -32.76
N ALA A 358 18.04 1.18 -31.90
CA ALA A 358 18.34 2.58 -32.17
C ALA A 358 19.85 2.83 -32.31
N LEU A 359 20.69 2.12 -31.55
CA LEU A 359 22.15 2.25 -31.63
C LEU A 359 22.77 1.69 -32.93
N GLU A 360 22.03 0.92 -33.74
CA GLU A 360 22.50 0.39 -35.03
C GLU A 360 22.76 1.50 -36.07
N ASP A 361 22.07 2.62 -35.95
CA ASP A 361 22.18 3.76 -36.88
C ASP A 361 23.47 4.58 -36.68
N PHE A 362 24.26 4.25 -35.65
CA PHE A 362 25.44 5.01 -35.25
C PHE A 362 26.70 4.16 -35.43
N THR A 363 27.79 4.80 -35.87
CA THR A 363 29.06 4.11 -36.15
C THR A 363 30.13 4.46 -35.12
N GLY A 364 31.10 3.56 -34.93
CA GLY A 364 32.26 3.76 -34.05
C GLY A 364 32.44 2.63 -33.02
N GLU A 365 33.69 2.32 -32.70
CA GLU A 365 34.04 1.22 -31.79
C GLU A 365 33.41 1.39 -30.39
N ARG A 366 33.34 2.63 -29.90
CA ARG A 366 32.74 2.97 -28.61
C ARG A 366 31.24 2.67 -28.58
N VAL A 367 30.52 3.01 -29.65
CA VAL A 367 29.09 2.75 -29.80
C VAL A 367 28.83 1.24 -29.91
N GLU A 368 29.62 0.53 -30.71
CA GLU A 368 29.47 -0.91 -30.90
C GLU A 368 29.67 -1.68 -29.58
N ARG A 369 30.66 -1.27 -28.80
CA ARG A 369 30.96 -1.86 -27.49
C ARG A 369 29.80 -1.69 -26.50
N VAL A 370 29.26 -0.47 -26.39
CA VAL A 370 28.13 -0.21 -25.47
C VAL A 370 26.85 -0.90 -25.94
N ARG A 371 26.58 -0.92 -27.25
CA ARG A 371 25.47 -1.66 -27.85
C ARG A 371 25.52 -3.14 -27.50
N SER A 372 26.69 -3.75 -27.65
CA SER A 372 26.94 -5.16 -27.29
C SER A 372 26.72 -5.43 -25.80
N THR A 373 27.21 -4.55 -24.91
CA THR A 373 27.00 -4.68 -23.46
C THR A 373 25.53 -4.52 -23.07
N VAL A 374 24.78 -3.59 -23.70
CA VAL A 374 23.34 -3.42 -23.47
C VAL A 374 22.54 -4.62 -23.97
N ALA A 375 22.86 -5.17 -25.14
CA ALA A 375 22.22 -6.37 -25.68
C ALA A 375 22.43 -7.57 -24.73
N ALA A 376 23.66 -7.77 -24.26
CA ALA A 376 23.94 -8.86 -23.35
C ALA A 376 23.32 -8.65 -21.95
N LEU A 377 23.07 -7.40 -21.53
CA LEU A 377 22.32 -7.11 -20.29
C LEU A 377 20.85 -7.48 -20.42
N ARG A 378 20.24 -7.19 -21.57
CA ARG A 378 18.89 -7.64 -21.89
C ARG A 378 18.79 -9.17 -21.82
N ASP A 379 19.75 -9.89 -22.40
CA ASP A 379 19.77 -11.35 -22.38
C ASP A 379 19.99 -11.92 -20.96
N ASP A 380 20.85 -11.30 -20.15
CA ASP A 380 21.06 -11.68 -18.76
C ASP A 380 19.79 -11.53 -17.91
N LEU A 381 19.02 -10.45 -18.10
CA LEU A 381 17.74 -10.22 -17.41
C LEU A 381 16.69 -11.27 -17.83
N ALA A 382 16.61 -11.59 -19.12
CA ALA A 382 15.74 -12.64 -19.62
C ALA A 382 16.12 -14.03 -19.06
N GLY A 383 17.42 -14.33 -18.98
CA GLY A 383 17.95 -15.55 -18.38
C GLY A 383 17.73 -15.66 -16.87
N TYR A 384 17.62 -14.54 -16.14
CA TYR A 384 17.19 -14.55 -14.74
C TYR A 384 15.71 -14.95 -14.62
N ALA A 385 14.85 -14.38 -15.49
CA ALA A 385 13.41 -14.60 -15.46
C ALA A 385 13.01 -16.07 -15.69
N SER A 386 13.74 -16.79 -16.56
CA SER A 386 13.51 -18.21 -16.82
C SER A 386 13.93 -19.13 -15.66
N GLY A 387 14.78 -18.65 -14.75
CA GLY A 387 15.34 -19.43 -13.64
C GLY A 387 16.45 -20.41 -14.03
N GLU A 388 16.86 -20.44 -15.30
CA GLU A 388 17.90 -21.35 -15.80
C GLU A 388 19.29 -20.99 -15.25
N GLY A 389 20.02 -21.98 -14.72
CA GLY A 389 21.40 -21.80 -14.26
C GLY A 389 21.56 -21.14 -12.89
N GLY A 390 20.50 -21.08 -12.07
CA GLY A 390 20.56 -20.61 -10.69
C GLY A 390 20.46 -19.08 -10.54
N ARG A 391 19.40 -18.62 -9.85
CA ARG A 391 19.09 -17.18 -9.74
C ARG A 391 20.16 -16.34 -9.06
N LEU A 392 20.89 -16.90 -8.09
CA LEU A 392 21.95 -16.17 -7.39
C LEU A 392 23.09 -15.78 -8.34
N ASP A 393 23.57 -16.74 -9.13
CA ASP A 393 24.67 -16.53 -10.09
C ASP A 393 24.26 -15.60 -11.22
N ARG A 394 23.02 -15.74 -11.73
CA ARG A 394 22.44 -14.80 -12.70
C ARG A 394 22.38 -13.38 -12.14
N SER A 395 21.96 -13.21 -10.90
CA SER A 395 21.91 -11.90 -10.24
C SER A 395 23.31 -11.27 -10.13
N ALA A 396 24.33 -12.05 -9.80
CA ALA A 396 25.72 -11.60 -9.77
C ALA A 396 26.26 -11.26 -11.17
N GLY A 397 25.89 -12.04 -12.20
CA GLY A 397 26.19 -11.77 -13.60
C GLY A 397 25.64 -10.42 -14.07
N ILE A 398 24.36 -10.16 -13.82
CA ILE A 398 23.71 -8.88 -14.10
C ILE A 398 24.44 -7.72 -13.41
N THR A 399 24.78 -7.87 -12.12
CA THR A 399 25.52 -6.83 -11.39
C THR A 399 26.87 -6.55 -12.05
N ARG A 400 27.66 -7.57 -12.41
CA ARG A 400 28.95 -7.37 -13.09
C ARG A 400 28.79 -6.67 -14.44
N ARG A 401 27.78 -7.07 -15.22
CA ARG A 401 27.54 -6.46 -16.54
C ARG A 401 27.12 -5.00 -16.43
N LEU A 402 26.33 -4.65 -15.42
CA LEU A 402 26.01 -3.25 -15.13
C LEU A 402 27.25 -2.45 -14.72
N THR A 403 28.13 -3.03 -13.91
CA THR A 403 29.40 -2.36 -13.56
C THR A 403 30.26 -2.10 -14.80
N ASP A 404 30.36 -3.05 -15.73
CA ASP A 404 31.03 -2.84 -17.02
C ASP A 404 30.37 -1.71 -17.83
N LEU A 405 29.03 -1.75 -17.97
CA LEU A 405 28.27 -0.71 -18.65
C LEU A 405 28.51 0.68 -18.03
N TYR A 406 28.53 0.78 -16.70
CA TYR A 406 28.79 2.03 -15.99
C TYR A 406 30.18 2.58 -16.31
N GLY A 407 31.19 1.70 -16.36
CA GLY A 407 32.55 2.08 -16.78
C GLY A 407 32.58 2.64 -18.20
N GLN A 408 31.85 2.04 -19.14
CA GLN A 408 31.76 2.52 -20.52
C GLN A 408 31.03 3.86 -20.65
N LEU A 409 30.04 4.11 -19.78
CA LEU A 409 29.28 5.36 -19.71
C LEU A 409 30.03 6.47 -18.94
N GLY A 410 31.18 6.16 -18.32
CA GLY A 410 31.95 7.10 -17.50
C GLY A 410 31.30 7.40 -16.15
N TRP A 411 30.48 6.50 -15.63
CA TRP A 411 29.82 6.62 -14.33
C TRP A 411 30.68 5.99 -13.23
N ASP A 412 30.76 6.66 -12.07
CA ASP A 412 31.43 6.10 -10.91
C ASP A 412 30.57 4.97 -10.29
N ALA A 413 31.18 3.80 -10.12
CA ALA A 413 30.53 2.60 -9.59
C ALA A 413 30.48 2.56 -8.04
N THR A 414 30.87 3.65 -7.36
CA THR A 414 30.87 3.79 -5.89
C THR A 414 29.52 3.54 -5.21
N GLY A 415 28.42 3.44 -5.96
CA GLY A 415 27.11 3.02 -5.46
C GLY A 415 26.29 4.14 -4.82
N ASP A 416 26.91 5.28 -4.49
CA ASP A 416 26.22 6.45 -3.92
C ASP A 416 25.19 7.06 -4.89
N ASN A 417 25.41 6.90 -6.20
CA ASN A 417 24.54 7.41 -7.26
C ASN A 417 23.54 6.38 -7.82
N PHE A 418 23.60 5.13 -7.38
CA PHE A 418 22.77 4.05 -7.95
C PHE A 418 21.87 3.38 -6.91
N PRO A 419 20.66 2.97 -7.33
CA PRO A 419 19.72 2.34 -6.42
C PRO A 419 20.24 0.99 -5.93
N LYS A 420 19.94 0.69 -4.66
CA LYS A 420 20.35 -0.55 -3.99
C LYS A 420 19.98 -1.83 -4.76
N ASN A 421 18.79 -1.84 -5.37
CA ASN A 421 18.35 -2.92 -6.24
C ASN A 421 18.49 -2.46 -7.69
N VAL A 422 19.37 -3.12 -8.43
CA VAL A 422 19.64 -2.82 -9.84
C VAL A 422 18.54 -3.30 -10.80
N PHE A 423 17.73 -4.27 -10.38
CA PHE A 423 16.54 -4.74 -11.10
C PHE A 423 15.47 -5.19 -10.10
N TYR A 424 14.24 -5.36 -10.58
CA TYR A 424 13.10 -5.84 -9.83
C TYR A 424 12.49 -7.08 -10.47
N GLU A 425 11.81 -7.88 -9.65
CA GLU A 425 11.07 -9.05 -10.09
C GLU A 425 9.63 -8.96 -9.59
N ASP A 426 8.71 -9.23 -10.50
CA ASP A 426 7.30 -9.48 -10.24
C ASP A 426 6.93 -10.90 -10.72
N VAL A 427 5.99 -11.55 -10.05
CA VAL A 427 5.54 -12.90 -10.42
C VAL A 427 4.07 -12.90 -10.78
N LEU A 428 3.78 -13.39 -11.99
CA LEU A 428 2.44 -13.63 -12.50
C LEU A 428 2.08 -15.11 -12.34
N VAL A 429 0.79 -15.42 -12.32
CA VAL A 429 0.28 -16.79 -12.46
C VAL A 429 -0.32 -16.94 -13.84
N ALA A 430 0.21 -17.86 -14.63
CA ALA A 430 -0.29 -18.19 -15.97
C ALA A 430 -1.52 -19.12 -15.90
N GLY A 431 -2.36 -19.03 -16.93
CA GLY A 431 -3.59 -19.80 -17.06
C GLY A 431 -4.84 -18.99 -16.73
N PRO A 432 -6.04 -19.58 -16.89
CA PRO A 432 -7.28 -18.87 -16.65
C PRO A 432 -7.35 -18.39 -15.20
N GLY A 433 -7.77 -17.13 -15.04
CA GLY A 433 -8.09 -16.53 -13.76
C GLY A 433 -9.19 -17.28 -13.00
N SER A 434 -9.48 -16.84 -11.78
CA SER A 434 -10.61 -17.40 -11.03
C SER A 434 -11.93 -16.79 -11.53
N ASP A 435 -12.81 -17.63 -12.08
CA ASP A 435 -14.21 -17.26 -12.33
C ASP A 435 -14.96 -17.25 -11.00
N VAL A 436 -15.45 -16.07 -10.62
CA VAL A 436 -16.12 -15.83 -9.34
C VAL A 436 -17.59 -15.48 -9.60
N PRO A 437 -18.53 -16.31 -9.10
CA PRO A 437 -19.95 -15.99 -9.18
C PRO A 437 -20.24 -14.63 -8.52
N VAL A 438 -20.85 -13.71 -9.25
CA VAL A 438 -21.11 -12.34 -8.75
C VAL A 438 -22.24 -12.31 -7.72
N ARG A 439 -23.17 -13.27 -7.76
CA ARG A 439 -24.39 -13.26 -6.93
C ARG A 439 -24.10 -13.19 -5.42
N PRO A 440 -23.20 -14.01 -4.83
CA PRO A 440 -22.85 -13.90 -3.41
C PRO A 440 -22.14 -12.60 -3.03
N TRP A 441 -21.63 -11.84 -4.00
CA TRP A 441 -20.89 -10.60 -3.77
C TRP A 441 -21.74 -9.34 -3.89
N ARG A 442 -22.99 -9.42 -4.35
CA ARG A 442 -23.79 -8.23 -4.67
C ARG A 442 -23.97 -7.27 -3.49
N GLU A 443 -24.21 -7.82 -2.30
CA GLU A 443 -24.35 -7.01 -1.08
C GLU A 443 -23.03 -6.31 -0.72
N LEU A 444 -21.94 -7.08 -0.65
CA LEU A 444 -20.59 -6.57 -0.42
C LEU A 444 -20.16 -5.50 -1.43
N LEU A 445 -20.48 -5.67 -2.72
CA LEU A 445 -20.22 -4.67 -3.76
C LEU A 445 -21.04 -3.39 -3.53
N GLY A 446 -22.28 -3.49 -3.05
CA GLY A 446 -23.10 -2.35 -2.64
C GLY A 446 -22.53 -1.62 -1.42
N GLU A 447 -21.96 -2.34 -0.46
CA GLU A 447 -21.29 -1.77 0.72
C GLU A 447 -20.00 -1.05 0.34
N LEU A 448 -19.19 -1.63 -0.54
CA LEU A 448 -18.00 -0.98 -1.08
C LEU A 448 -18.35 0.27 -1.89
N ASP A 449 -19.48 0.26 -2.62
CA ASP A 449 -19.98 1.45 -3.31
C ASP A 449 -20.45 2.54 -2.33
N LEU A 450 -21.06 2.18 -1.21
CA LEU A 450 -21.36 3.14 -0.14
C LEU A 450 -20.07 3.74 0.45
N VAL A 451 -19.03 2.92 0.65
CA VAL A 451 -17.69 3.42 1.02
C VAL A 451 -17.15 4.40 -0.03
N ARG A 452 -17.35 4.14 -1.33
CA ARG A 452 -16.91 5.03 -2.42
C ARG A 452 -17.58 6.41 -2.35
N HIS A 453 -18.87 6.46 -1.99
CA HIS A 453 -19.60 7.71 -1.79
C HIS A 453 -19.09 8.46 -0.55
N LEU A 454 -18.93 7.77 0.57
CA LEU A 454 -18.45 8.37 1.82
C LEU A 454 -16.99 8.82 1.74
N ALA A 455 -16.16 8.13 0.94
CA ALA A 455 -14.77 8.50 0.72
C ALA A 455 -14.62 9.91 0.13
N GLY A 456 -15.61 10.40 -0.63
CA GLY A 456 -15.64 11.78 -1.13
C GLY A 456 -15.58 12.85 -0.04
N LEU A 457 -16.16 12.58 1.14
CA LEU A 457 -16.10 13.46 2.32
C LEU A 457 -14.66 13.61 2.86
N TYR A 458 -13.80 12.65 2.53
CA TYR A 458 -12.40 12.61 2.92
C TYR A 458 -11.48 12.80 1.70
N ASP A 459 -11.97 13.31 0.57
CA ASP A 459 -11.06 13.63 -0.54
C ASP A 459 -9.99 14.62 -0.05
N ARG A 460 -8.74 14.14 -0.03
CA ARG A 460 -7.58 14.90 0.46
C ARG A 460 -7.25 16.12 -0.41
N PHE A 461 -7.84 16.24 -1.60
CA PHE A 461 -7.62 17.36 -2.50
C PHE A 461 -8.71 18.42 -2.39
N LEU A 462 -9.88 18.07 -1.84
CA LEU A 462 -11.04 18.95 -1.78
C LEU A 462 -10.77 20.27 -1.04
N PRO A 463 -10.08 20.31 0.13
CA PRO A 463 -9.77 21.57 0.78
C PRO A 463 -8.93 22.52 -0.10
N GLY A 464 -7.91 21.96 -0.77
CA GLY A 464 -7.07 22.70 -1.71
C GLY A 464 -7.85 23.22 -2.92
N ARG A 465 -8.79 22.44 -3.46
CA ARG A 465 -9.65 22.85 -4.59
C ARG A 465 -10.60 23.99 -4.24
N ILE A 466 -11.22 23.92 -3.06
CA ILE A 466 -12.10 24.99 -2.57
C ILE A 466 -11.31 26.30 -2.41
N ALA A 467 -10.10 26.23 -1.84
CA ALA A 467 -9.25 27.41 -1.70
C ALA A 467 -8.71 27.91 -3.06
N ALA A 468 -8.38 26.99 -3.97
CA ALA A 468 -7.92 27.31 -5.32
C ALA A 468 -8.99 28.01 -6.16
N GLU A 469 -10.25 27.58 -6.08
CA GLU A 469 -11.38 28.26 -6.72
C GLU A 469 -11.54 29.69 -6.18
N ALA A 470 -11.53 29.86 -4.85
CA ALA A 470 -11.62 31.20 -4.24
C ALA A 470 -10.45 32.12 -4.67
N PHE A 471 -9.23 31.57 -4.77
CA PHE A 471 -8.09 32.28 -5.32
C PHE A 471 -8.30 32.65 -6.80
N PHE A 472 -8.74 31.70 -7.62
CA PHE A 472 -8.99 31.91 -9.05
C PHE A 472 -10.00 33.04 -9.27
N THR A 473 -11.14 32.99 -8.58
CA THR A 473 -12.21 33.97 -8.70
C THR A 473 -11.75 35.36 -8.28
N ARG A 474 -10.91 35.47 -7.24
CA ARG A 474 -10.31 36.74 -6.80
C ARG A 474 -9.26 37.27 -7.78
N HIS A 475 -8.43 36.40 -8.35
CA HIS A 475 -7.28 36.80 -9.15
C HIS A 475 -7.61 37.03 -10.63
N HIS A 476 -8.45 36.18 -11.22
CA HIS A 476 -8.81 36.23 -12.64
C HIS A 476 -10.22 36.79 -12.85
N GLY A 477 -11.17 36.47 -11.96
CA GLY A 477 -12.58 36.83 -12.10
C GLY A 477 -13.49 35.59 -12.22
N PRO A 478 -14.78 35.71 -11.85
CA PRO A 478 -15.73 34.60 -11.95
C PRO A 478 -16.05 34.25 -13.42
N GLY A 479 -16.11 32.96 -13.74
CA GLY A 479 -16.45 32.48 -15.08
C GLY A 479 -15.33 32.56 -16.13
N GLU A 480 -14.14 33.05 -15.73
CA GLU A 480 -13.00 33.21 -16.62
C GLU A 480 -12.35 31.87 -17.02
N GLN A 481 -11.62 31.90 -18.13
CA GLN A 481 -10.87 30.76 -18.68
C GLN A 481 -9.42 31.18 -18.94
N VAL A 482 -8.46 30.46 -18.36
CA VAL A 482 -7.04 30.80 -18.46
C VAL A 482 -6.20 29.59 -18.85
N PRO A 483 -5.08 29.76 -19.58
CA PRO A 483 -4.17 28.65 -19.85
C PRO A 483 -3.66 27.99 -18.56
N PHE A 484 -3.51 26.66 -18.57
CA PHE A 484 -3.07 25.90 -17.39
C PHE A 484 -1.77 26.41 -16.78
N LEU A 485 -0.74 26.64 -17.61
CA LEU A 485 0.55 27.12 -17.11
C LEU A 485 0.47 28.51 -16.45
N ASP A 486 -0.45 29.34 -16.90
CA ASP A 486 -0.63 30.69 -16.35
C ASP A 486 -1.27 30.63 -14.97
N PHE A 487 -2.31 29.81 -14.83
CA PHE A 487 -2.90 29.54 -13.53
C PHE A 487 -1.90 28.89 -12.57
N TYR A 488 -1.21 27.83 -13.01
CA TYR A 488 -0.22 27.14 -12.18
C TYR A 488 0.87 28.10 -11.68
N ARG A 489 1.39 28.96 -12.57
CA ARG A 489 2.40 29.96 -12.21
C ARG A 489 1.86 31.00 -11.21
N ALA A 490 0.65 31.53 -11.45
CA ALA A 490 0.02 32.49 -10.54
C ALA A 490 -0.22 31.86 -9.16
N PHE A 491 -0.70 30.62 -9.13
CA PHE A 491 -0.92 29.85 -7.93
C PHE A 491 0.37 29.63 -7.14
N CYS A 492 1.44 29.15 -7.78
CA CYS A 492 2.74 28.95 -7.14
C CYS A 492 3.33 30.24 -6.57
N ARG A 493 3.14 31.37 -7.25
CA ARG A 493 3.57 32.68 -6.74
C ARG A 493 2.78 33.06 -5.49
N GLU A 494 1.46 32.91 -5.50
CA GLU A 494 0.60 33.22 -4.35
C GLU A 494 1.00 32.40 -3.12
N LEU A 495 1.26 31.09 -3.30
CA LEU A 495 1.72 30.20 -2.21
C LEU A 495 2.99 30.70 -1.50
N GLY A 496 3.85 31.42 -2.20
CA GLY A 496 5.09 31.99 -1.65
C GLY A 496 4.90 33.32 -0.92
N THR A 497 3.69 33.89 -0.90
CA THR A 497 3.40 35.18 -0.27
C THR A 497 2.73 35.03 1.10
N PRO A 498 2.83 36.04 1.98
CA PRO A 498 2.04 36.06 3.22
C PRO A 498 0.52 36.02 2.98
N ALA A 499 0.03 36.62 1.90
CA ALA A 499 -1.39 36.62 1.54
C ALA A 499 -1.91 35.24 1.12
N GLY A 500 -1.02 34.37 0.61
CA GLY A 500 -1.33 32.99 0.23
C GLY A 500 -1.21 31.96 1.36
N ALA A 501 -0.96 32.37 2.61
CA ALA A 501 -0.74 31.43 3.71
C ALA A 501 -1.94 30.47 3.96
N ASP A 502 -3.17 30.97 3.83
CA ASP A 502 -4.38 30.15 3.96
C ASP A 502 -4.53 29.17 2.78
N LEU A 503 -4.22 29.63 1.57
CA LEU A 503 -4.20 28.80 0.36
C LEU A 503 -3.17 27.67 0.51
N ALA A 504 -1.96 27.99 0.96
CA ALA A 504 -0.89 27.01 1.22
C ALA A 504 -1.30 26.00 2.28
N THR A 505 -1.94 26.47 3.36
CA THR A 505 -2.45 25.58 4.41
C THR A 505 -3.48 24.59 3.86
N CYS A 506 -4.44 25.06 3.07
CA CYS A 506 -5.47 24.21 2.46
C CYS A 506 -4.91 23.24 1.41
N TYR A 507 -3.91 23.68 0.64
CA TYR A 507 -3.26 22.88 -0.39
C TYR A 507 -2.37 21.77 0.20
N GLU A 508 -1.61 22.07 1.27
CA GLU A 508 -0.66 21.13 1.86
C GLU A 508 -1.26 20.21 2.94
N ARG A 509 -2.32 20.67 3.62
CA ARG A 509 -2.97 19.99 4.73
C ARG A 509 -4.44 19.74 4.43
N ALA A 510 -4.77 18.46 4.33
CA ALA A 510 -6.16 18.02 4.18
C ALA A 510 -6.83 17.65 5.51
N PHE A 511 -6.05 17.21 6.50
CA PHE A 511 -6.55 16.64 7.75
C PHE A 511 -5.79 17.16 8.99
N PRO A 512 -6.49 17.60 10.05
CA PRO A 512 -7.91 17.98 10.03
C PRO A 512 -8.17 19.08 8.97
N VAL A 513 -9.41 19.17 8.49
CA VAL A 513 -9.80 20.17 7.48
C VAL A 513 -9.48 21.58 8.02
N PRO A 514 -8.67 22.38 7.30
CA PRO A 514 -8.38 23.75 7.73
C PRO A 514 -9.66 24.60 7.79
N ARG A 515 -9.83 25.34 8.89
CA ARG A 515 -10.96 26.26 9.11
C ARG A 515 -10.55 27.71 8.81
N VAL A 516 -10.05 27.92 7.59
CA VAL A 516 -9.60 29.24 7.09
C VAL A 516 -10.13 29.43 5.68
N GLY A 517 -10.56 30.64 5.32
CA GLY A 517 -11.08 30.94 3.99
C GLY A 517 -12.57 30.58 3.79
N PRO A 518 -12.97 29.91 2.69
CA PRO A 518 -14.39 29.75 2.34
C PRO A 518 -15.23 28.93 3.35
N ALA A 519 -16.47 29.35 3.59
CA ALA A 519 -17.43 28.67 4.50
C ALA A 519 -17.72 27.18 4.14
N ARG A 520 -17.43 26.77 2.90
CA ARG A 520 -17.50 25.38 2.46
C ARG A 520 -16.54 24.47 3.25
N LEU A 521 -15.40 25.00 3.72
CA LEU A 521 -14.44 24.26 4.54
C LEU A 521 -14.97 23.99 5.95
N ASP A 522 -15.66 24.95 6.56
CA ASP A 522 -16.32 24.75 7.86
C ASP A 522 -17.45 23.72 7.74
N THR A 523 -18.21 23.77 6.64
CA THR A 523 -19.25 22.78 6.32
C THR A 523 -18.63 21.38 6.18
N LEU A 524 -17.52 21.25 5.45
CA LEU A 524 -16.80 19.98 5.28
C LEU A 524 -16.31 19.42 6.63
N ALA A 525 -15.69 20.28 7.46
CA ALA A 525 -15.23 19.89 8.79
C ALA A 525 -16.38 19.48 9.71
N GLY A 526 -17.53 20.16 9.63
CA GLY A 526 -18.75 19.83 10.36
C GLY A 526 -19.31 18.46 9.98
N LEU A 527 -19.38 18.15 8.68
CA LEU A 527 -19.84 16.85 8.17
C LEU A 527 -18.91 15.70 8.58
N GLN A 528 -17.59 15.90 8.55
CA GLN A 528 -16.63 14.92 9.05
C GLN A 528 -16.80 14.64 10.55
N ALA A 529 -17.11 15.68 11.34
CA ALA A 529 -17.39 15.55 12.77
C ALA A 529 -18.74 14.87 13.05
N GLU A 530 -19.79 15.16 12.27
CA GLU A 530 -21.10 14.50 12.35
C GLU A 530 -20.95 12.98 12.14
N LEU A 531 -20.28 12.58 11.05
CA LEU A 531 -20.07 11.17 10.74
C LEU A 531 -19.22 10.48 11.82
N ALA A 532 -18.10 11.07 12.21
CA ALA A 532 -17.23 10.52 13.25
C ALA A 532 -17.97 10.39 14.59
N GLY A 533 -18.77 11.39 14.97
CA GLY A 533 -19.59 11.38 16.18
C GLY A 533 -20.68 10.31 16.16
N ALA A 534 -21.38 10.15 15.03
CA ALA A 534 -22.37 9.10 14.85
C ALA A 534 -21.75 7.70 14.97
N VAL A 535 -20.61 7.46 14.31
CA VAL A 535 -19.87 6.20 14.45
C VAL A 535 -19.40 6.01 15.89
N ALA A 536 -18.90 7.05 16.56
CA ALA A 536 -18.41 6.99 17.93
C ALA A 536 -19.50 6.67 18.98
N ALA A 537 -20.76 7.07 18.72
CA ALA A 537 -21.89 6.83 19.62
C ALA A 537 -22.42 5.38 19.61
N LEU A 538 -22.08 4.58 18.59
CA LEU A 538 -22.54 3.20 18.50
C LEU A 538 -21.91 2.31 19.59
N PRO A 539 -22.63 1.37 20.22
CA PRO A 539 -22.01 0.40 21.10
C PRO A 539 -21.19 -0.64 20.30
N ALA A 540 -20.21 -1.26 20.95
CA ALA A 540 -19.66 -2.53 20.48
C ALA A 540 -20.44 -3.68 21.13
N ASP A 541 -20.65 -4.77 20.40
CA ASP A 541 -21.25 -6.00 20.93
C ASP A 541 -20.26 -6.79 21.81
N ASP A 542 -20.71 -7.93 22.35
CA ASP A 542 -19.91 -8.79 23.22
C ASP A 542 -18.66 -9.38 22.51
N ALA A 543 -18.70 -9.47 21.17
CA ALA A 543 -17.56 -9.88 20.36
C ALA A 543 -16.57 -8.73 20.12
N GLY A 544 -16.89 -7.51 20.56
CA GLY A 544 -16.09 -6.30 20.33
C GLY A 544 -16.22 -5.79 18.90
N VAL A 545 -17.37 -6.01 18.26
CA VAL A 545 -17.70 -5.53 16.92
C VAL A 545 -18.69 -4.37 17.03
N ARG A 546 -18.42 -3.31 16.27
CA ARG A 546 -19.29 -2.16 16.09
C ARG A 546 -19.89 -2.22 14.70
N HIS A 547 -21.21 -2.45 14.65
CA HIS A 547 -21.97 -2.55 13.41
C HIS A 547 -22.43 -1.16 12.99
N LEU A 548 -22.00 -0.73 11.81
CA LEU A 548 -22.37 0.53 11.19
C LEU A 548 -23.77 0.41 10.58
N ASP A 549 -24.62 1.41 10.81
CA ASP A 549 -25.95 1.46 10.21
C ASP A 549 -25.85 1.88 8.73
N GLY A 550 -25.95 0.91 7.84
CA GLY A 550 -25.90 1.14 6.40
C GLY A 550 -27.06 1.98 5.86
N ALA A 551 -28.24 1.96 6.50
CA ALA A 551 -29.36 2.80 6.09
C ALA A 551 -29.09 4.27 6.44
N TRP A 552 -28.67 4.52 7.69
CA TRP A 552 -28.28 5.86 8.12
C TRP A 552 -27.12 6.42 7.29
N LEU A 553 -26.11 5.60 6.97
CA LEU A 553 -24.97 6.02 6.14
C LEU A 553 -25.40 6.39 4.71
N ARG A 554 -26.38 5.67 4.13
CA ARG A 554 -26.96 6.03 2.83
C ARG A 554 -27.71 7.35 2.89
N ASP A 555 -28.51 7.57 3.93
CA ASP A 555 -29.23 8.84 4.14
C ASP A 555 -28.26 10.00 4.40
N PHE A 556 -27.17 9.77 5.13
CA PHE A 556 -26.10 10.74 5.33
C PHE A 556 -25.40 11.08 4.00
N ALA A 557 -25.02 10.07 3.21
CA ALA A 557 -24.40 10.25 1.90
C ALA A 557 -25.32 11.03 0.93
N ALA A 558 -26.62 10.78 0.97
CA ALA A 558 -27.61 11.47 0.13
C ALA A 558 -27.81 12.96 0.48
N ARG A 559 -27.45 13.38 1.70
CA ARG A 559 -27.52 14.78 2.17
C ARG A 559 -26.22 15.55 1.95
N LEU A 560 -25.16 14.91 1.45
CA LEU A 560 -23.88 15.59 1.22
C LEU A 560 -24.06 16.73 0.20
N PRO A 561 -23.43 17.89 0.43
CA PRO A 561 -23.54 19.02 -0.48
C PRO A 561 -22.83 18.70 -1.81
N ALA A 562 -23.26 19.35 -2.90
CA ALA A 562 -22.80 19.05 -4.26
C ALA A 562 -21.27 19.19 -4.50
N PHE A 563 -20.57 19.95 -3.66
CA PHE A 563 -19.11 20.08 -3.71
C PHE A 563 -18.37 18.87 -3.08
N VAL A 564 -19.08 17.99 -2.37
CA VAL A 564 -18.57 16.70 -1.87
C VAL A 564 -19.08 15.61 -2.81
N ARG A 565 -18.26 15.24 -3.79
CA ARG A 565 -18.62 14.24 -4.80
C ARG A 565 -18.12 12.85 -4.40
N PRO A 566 -18.86 11.77 -4.74
CA PRO A 566 -18.32 10.41 -4.69
C PRO A 566 -17.03 10.31 -5.50
N ILE A 567 -16.10 9.46 -5.06
CA ILE A 567 -14.93 9.11 -5.88
C ILE A 567 -15.43 8.42 -7.16
N GLU A 568 -15.04 8.89 -8.34
CA GLU A 568 -15.59 8.37 -9.62
C GLU A 568 -15.13 6.95 -9.89
N SER A 569 -13.84 6.65 -9.67
CA SER A 569 -13.30 5.29 -9.74
C SER A 569 -12.38 4.99 -8.56
N MET A 570 -12.68 3.89 -7.86
CA MET A 570 -12.01 3.48 -6.64
C MET A 570 -11.60 2.01 -6.71
N ALA A 571 -10.30 1.76 -6.54
CA ALA A 571 -9.77 0.42 -6.36
C ALA A 571 -9.83 0.02 -4.88
N CYS A 572 -10.64 -0.99 -4.58
CA CYS A 572 -10.82 -1.57 -3.25
C CYS A 572 -9.97 -2.82 -3.10
N TYR A 573 -9.02 -2.80 -2.18
CA TYR A 573 -8.23 -3.97 -1.82
C TYR A 573 -8.92 -4.71 -0.69
N VAL A 574 -9.46 -5.88 -0.99
CA VAL A 574 -10.25 -6.67 -0.04
C VAL A 574 -9.73 -8.08 0.10
N GLN A 575 -9.75 -8.65 1.31
CA GLN A 575 -9.49 -10.07 1.52
C GLN A 575 -10.82 -10.79 1.71
N PRO A 576 -11.26 -11.61 0.74
CA PRO A 576 -12.50 -12.36 0.88
C PRO A 576 -12.36 -13.48 1.89
N MET A 577 -13.48 -13.80 2.54
CA MET A 577 -13.57 -14.77 3.61
C MET A 577 -14.92 -15.49 3.58
N ALA A 578 -14.92 -16.75 4.00
CA ALA A 578 -16.14 -17.51 4.19
C ALA A 578 -16.87 -16.98 5.43
N ALA A 579 -18.12 -16.56 5.26
CA ALA A 579 -18.99 -16.22 6.38
C ALA A 579 -19.48 -17.51 7.08
N PRO A 580 -19.84 -17.44 8.37
CA PRO A 580 -20.33 -18.61 9.12
C PRO A 580 -21.62 -19.23 8.56
N ASP A 581 -22.43 -18.43 7.87
CA ASP A 581 -23.70 -18.82 7.24
C ASP A 581 -23.55 -19.28 5.78
N GLY A 582 -22.31 -19.41 5.29
CA GLY A 582 -22.01 -19.79 3.91
C GLY A 582 -21.92 -18.61 2.92
N GLY A 583 -22.18 -17.39 3.37
CA GLY A 583 -22.02 -16.16 2.57
C GLY A 583 -20.55 -15.75 2.33
N VAL A 584 -20.36 -14.64 1.62
CA VAL A 584 -19.04 -14.00 1.43
C VAL A 584 -18.97 -12.77 2.31
N THR A 585 -17.94 -12.70 3.15
CA THR A 585 -17.53 -11.47 3.84
C THR A 585 -16.17 -11.04 3.32
N ALA A 586 -15.77 -9.80 3.56
CA ALA A 586 -14.42 -9.38 3.22
C ALA A 586 -13.87 -8.33 4.16
N VAL A 587 -12.54 -8.28 4.27
CA VAL A 587 -11.85 -7.21 5.00
C VAL A 587 -11.28 -6.20 4.04
N LEU A 588 -11.62 -4.93 4.25
CA LEU A 588 -11.03 -3.81 3.52
C LEU A 588 -9.61 -3.55 4.04
N ASN A 589 -8.62 -3.75 3.18
CA ASN A 589 -7.21 -3.50 3.50
C ASN A 589 -6.76 -2.11 3.09
N GLU A 590 -7.17 -1.67 1.91
CA GLU A 590 -6.63 -0.46 1.29
C GLU A 590 -7.62 0.11 0.27
N LEU A 591 -7.58 1.43 0.12
CA LEU A 591 -8.30 2.15 -0.91
C LEU A 591 -7.29 2.94 -1.76
N MET A 592 -7.40 2.83 -3.08
CA MET A 592 -6.58 3.61 -4.02
C MET A 592 -7.45 4.20 -5.13
N THR A 593 -6.94 5.24 -5.78
CA THR A 593 -7.53 5.74 -7.04
C THR A 593 -7.62 4.59 -8.03
N GLY A 594 -8.80 4.41 -8.64
CA GLY A 594 -9.04 3.40 -9.66
C GLY A 594 -8.49 3.84 -11.03
N HIS A 595 -9.35 3.90 -12.04
CA HIS A 595 -8.99 4.19 -13.44
C HIS A 595 -7.98 3.19 -14.01
N GLY A 596 -8.05 1.93 -13.57
CA GLY A 596 -7.17 0.86 -13.99
C GLY A 596 -5.75 0.95 -13.43
N ARG A 597 -5.46 1.83 -12.46
CA ARG A 597 -4.11 2.03 -11.88
C ARG A 597 -3.40 0.73 -11.50
N SER A 598 -4.07 -0.15 -10.77
CA SER A 598 -3.51 -1.44 -10.36
C SER A 598 -3.31 -2.41 -11.54
N ARG A 599 -4.16 -2.31 -12.56
CA ARG A 599 -4.19 -3.20 -13.73
C ARG A 599 -3.18 -2.77 -14.80
N ALA A 600 -2.95 -1.48 -14.96
CA ALA A 600 -2.03 -0.90 -15.94
C ALA A 600 -0.61 -1.47 -15.79
N ARG A 601 -0.13 -1.60 -14.55
CA ARG A 601 1.15 -2.25 -14.23
C ARG A 601 1.17 -3.73 -14.60
N LEU A 602 0.09 -4.46 -14.31
CA LEU A 602 0.01 -5.90 -14.55
C LEU A 602 -0.12 -6.23 -16.03
N LEU A 603 -0.86 -5.43 -16.79
CA LEU A 603 -0.95 -5.55 -18.25
C LEU A 603 0.40 -5.42 -18.94
N ARG A 604 1.25 -4.50 -18.47
CA ARG A 604 2.61 -4.39 -18.96
C ARG A 604 3.38 -5.68 -18.71
N LEU A 605 3.37 -6.15 -17.46
CA LEU A 605 4.08 -7.37 -17.07
C LEU A 605 3.59 -8.59 -17.84
N ASP A 606 2.28 -8.70 -18.06
CA ASP A 606 1.64 -9.77 -18.82
C ASP A 606 2.07 -9.78 -20.29
N ARG A 607 2.16 -8.60 -20.92
CA ARG A 607 2.68 -8.45 -22.28
C ARG A 607 4.16 -8.77 -22.37
N MET A 608 4.97 -8.31 -21.42
CA MET A 608 6.39 -8.65 -21.35
C MET A 608 6.60 -10.17 -21.23
N ALA A 609 5.73 -10.84 -20.48
CA ALA A 609 5.77 -12.29 -20.31
C ALA A 609 5.14 -13.07 -21.48
N GLY A 610 4.42 -12.41 -22.39
CA GLY A 610 3.71 -13.04 -23.50
C GLY A 610 2.57 -13.98 -23.07
N LEU A 611 1.94 -13.72 -21.92
CA LEU A 611 0.96 -14.66 -21.33
C LEU A 611 -0.48 -14.41 -21.81
N GLY A 612 -0.89 -13.16 -22.00
CA GLY A 612 -2.27 -12.82 -22.35
C GLY A 612 -3.28 -13.14 -21.24
N THR A 613 -2.86 -13.09 -19.97
CA THR A 613 -3.69 -13.42 -18.79
C THR A 613 -4.63 -12.29 -18.42
N PHE A 614 -4.23 -11.05 -18.67
CA PHE A 614 -4.99 -9.87 -18.26
C PHE A 614 -5.71 -9.26 -19.46
N ASP A 615 -7.03 -9.10 -19.32
CA ASP A 615 -7.85 -8.47 -20.36
C ASP A 615 -7.49 -6.98 -20.45
N LEU A 616 -7.69 -6.35 -21.61
CA LEU A 616 -7.67 -4.90 -21.70
C LEU A 616 -8.97 -4.31 -21.13
N PRO A 617 -8.90 -3.22 -20.35
CA PRO A 617 -10.11 -2.52 -19.92
C PRO A 617 -10.82 -1.90 -21.14
N ASP A 618 -12.15 -1.92 -21.12
CA ASP A 618 -12.97 -1.23 -22.11
C ASP A 618 -12.99 0.27 -21.79
N PRO A 619 -12.40 1.14 -22.64
CA PRO A 619 -12.35 2.58 -22.39
C PRO A 619 -13.75 3.20 -22.36
N ALA A 620 -14.74 2.62 -23.05
CA ALA A 620 -16.10 3.14 -23.14
C ALA A 620 -16.89 3.00 -21.82
N ARG A 621 -16.38 2.22 -20.85
CA ARG A 621 -17.03 2.05 -19.55
C ARG A 621 -16.66 3.11 -18.51
N ARG A 622 -15.72 4.00 -18.83
CA ARG A 622 -15.24 5.01 -17.89
C ARG A 622 -16.10 6.27 -17.97
N PRO A 623 -16.57 6.81 -16.83
CA PRO A 623 -17.27 8.09 -16.83
C PRO A 623 -16.31 9.22 -17.21
N GLY A 624 -16.78 10.15 -18.05
CA GLY A 624 -16.04 11.35 -18.44
C GLY A 624 -14.84 11.10 -19.37
N HIS A 625 -14.14 12.17 -19.73
CA HIS A 625 -12.94 12.11 -20.57
C HIS A 625 -11.69 12.02 -19.67
N VAL A 626 -11.19 10.80 -19.48
CA VAL A 626 -10.04 10.50 -18.63
C VAL A 626 -8.75 10.51 -19.46
N ALA A 627 -7.74 11.27 -19.02
CA ALA A 627 -6.44 11.32 -19.66
C ALA A 627 -5.31 10.93 -18.68
N GLU A 628 -4.51 9.93 -19.06
CA GLU A 628 -3.33 9.52 -18.30
C GLU A 628 -2.22 10.55 -18.47
N ILE A 629 -1.61 11.02 -17.38
CA ILE A 629 -0.44 11.90 -17.50
C ILE A 629 0.80 11.03 -17.76
N THR A 630 1.49 11.26 -18.87
CA THR A 630 2.71 10.53 -19.24
C THR A 630 3.88 10.85 -18.30
N GLY A 631 4.90 9.98 -18.32
CA GLY A 631 6.13 10.17 -17.56
C GLY A 631 6.32 9.15 -16.45
N THR A 632 7.39 8.38 -16.58
CA THR A 632 7.74 7.27 -15.67
C THR A 632 8.52 7.73 -14.43
N VAL A 633 9.07 8.96 -14.45
CA VAL A 633 9.78 9.63 -13.34
C VAL A 633 10.83 8.76 -12.64
N GLY A 634 11.48 7.86 -13.40
CA GLY A 634 12.56 6.99 -12.92
C GLY A 634 12.11 5.87 -12.00
N SER A 635 10.82 5.49 -11.99
CA SER A 635 10.28 4.46 -11.08
C SER A 635 9.63 3.31 -11.84
N ASN A 636 10.03 2.06 -11.53
CA ASN A 636 9.39 0.84 -12.07
C ASN A 636 7.90 0.77 -11.74
N LEU A 637 7.47 1.43 -10.65
CA LEU A 637 6.06 1.50 -10.25
C LEU A 637 5.19 2.30 -11.24
N ASN A 638 5.81 3.11 -12.10
CA ASN A 638 5.13 3.88 -13.13
C ASN A 638 5.36 3.33 -14.54
N LEU A 639 6.06 2.19 -14.67
CA LEU A 639 6.13 1.45 -15.92
C LEU A 639 4.81 0.69 -16.08
N THR A 640 3.91 1.23 -16.89
CA THR A 640 2.54 0.74 -17.07
C THR A 640 2.22 0.56 -18.55
N HIS A 641 1.18 -0.23 -18.81
CA HIS A 641 0.52 -0.25 -20.11
C HIS A 641 -0.60 0.79 -20.11
N PRO A 642 -0.80 1.57 -21.19
CA PRO A 642 -1.94 2.46 -21.37
C PRO A 642 -3.29 1.79 -21.10
N VAL A 643 -4.17 2.44 -20.33
CA VAL A 643 -5.52 1.94 -20.01
C VAL A 643 -6.64 2.96 -20.31
N SER A 644 -6.28 4.19 -20.66
CA SER A 644 -7.14 5.20 -21.27
C SER A 644 -6.86 5.32 -22.77
N ARG A 645 -7.80 5.92 -23.50
CA ARG A 645 -7.58 6.34 -24.89
C ARG A 645 -6.60 7.51 -24.95
N ASP A 646 -6.87 8.53 -24.14
CA ASP A 646 -6.22 9.83 -24.21
C ASP A 646 -5.14 10.01 -23.13
N GLU A 647 -4.11 10.79 -23.42
CA GLU A 647 -3.03 11.12 -22.48
C GLU A 647 -2.79 12.63 -22.39
N ILE A 648 -2.31 13.11 -21.25
CA ILE A 648 -1.70 14.43 -21.15
C ILE A 648 -0.21 14.25 -21.35
N SER A 649 0.31 14.81 -22.45
CA SER A 649 1.73 14.73 -22.79
C SER A 649 2.54 15.62 -21.86
N TYR A 650 3.10 15.02 -20.82
CA TYR A 650 3.98 15.68 -19.87
C TYR A 650 5.39 15.87 -20.47
N PRO A 651 6.10 16.97 -20.16
CA PRO A 651 7.44 17.18 -20.69
C PRO A 651 8.42 16.05 -20.32
N LEU A 652 9.40 15.79 -21.20
CA LEU A 652 10.43 14.76 -21.05
C LEU A 652 9.90 13.32 -20.98
N SER A 653 8.75 13.09 -21.61
CA SER A 653 8.19 11.76 -21.80
C SER A 653 7.99 11.52 -23.30
N THR A 654 8.24 10.29 -23.74
CA THR A 654 8.00 9.92 -25.14
C THR A 654 6.75 9.04 -25.20
N SER A 655 5.76 9.44 -25.99
CA SER A 655 4.54 8.65 -26.16
C SER A 655 4.55 7.82 -27.43
N GLY A 656 4.05 6.59 -27.33
CA GLY A 656 3.71 5.71 -28.45
C GLY A 656 2.28 5.89 -28.98
N ARG A 657 1.43 6.74 -28.37
CA ARG A 657 0.02 6.90 -28.77
C ARG A 657 -0.13 7.66 -30.11
N PRO A 658 -1.23 7.52 -30.85
CA PRO A 658 -1.53 8.39 -32.00
C PRO A 658 -1.61 9.88 -31.59
N GLU A 659 -1.25 10.80 -32.48
CA GLU A 659 -1.18 12.25 -32.19
C GLU A 659 -2.54 12.81 -31.75
N GLU A 660 -3.63 12.32 -32.32
CA GLU A 660 -5.01 12.70 -31.99
C GLU A 660 -5.47 12.30 -30.59
N ASN A 661 -4.71 11.47 -29.88
CA ASN A 661 -4.99 11.07 -28.50
C ASN A 661 -3.98 11.69 -27.50
N ARG A 662 -3.12 12.61 -27.96
CA ARG A 662 -2.09 13.30 -27.16
C ARG A 662 -2.55 14.72 -26.85
N LEU A 663 -2.93 14.97 -25.60
CA LEU A 663 -3.28 16.30 -25.11
C LEU A 663 -2.01 17.01 -24.66
N ALA A 664 -1.51 17.91 -25.50
CA ALA A 664 -0.38 18.76 -25.12
C ALA A 664 -0.73 19.58 -23.87
N LEU A 665 0.21 19.76 -22.95
CA LEU A 665 -0.04 20.55 -21.75
C LEU A 665 -0.39 22.02 -22.09
N ALA A 666 0.08 22.52 -23.23
CA ALA A 666 -0.23 23.83 -23.78
C ALA A 666 -1.69 24.00 -24.25
N ASP A 667 -2.38 22.90 -24.57
CA ASP A 667 -3.78 22.90 -25.00
C ASP A 667 -4.76 23.03 -23.81
N LEU A 668 -4.30 22.74 -22.59
CA LEU A 668 -5.17 22.71 -21.42
C LEU A 668 -5.49 24.12 -20.88
N GLN A 669 -6.76 24.35 -20.57
CA GLN A 669 -7.30 25.52 -19.88
C GLN A 669 -7.89 25.18 -18.53
N VAL A 670 -7.80 26.12 -17.61
CA VAL A 670 -8.53 26.11 -16.34
C VAL A 670 -9.72 27.04 -16.49
N VAL A 671 -10.92 26.47 -16.34
CA VAL A 671 -12.21 27.14 -16.51
C VAL A 671 -12.93 27.15 -15.17
N HIS A 672 -13.35 28.32 -14.70
CA HIS A 672 -14.21 28.41 -13.52
C HIS A 672 -15.68 28.24 -13.92
N ASP A 673 -16.39 27.27 -13.33
CA ASP A 673 -17.84 27.14 -13.40
C ASP A 673 -18.47 27.82 -12.16
N PRO A 674 -19.09 29.01 -12.30
CA PRO A 674 -19.67 29.74 -11.17
C PRO A 674 -20.90 29.05 -10.57
N ALA A 675 -21.63 28.25 -11.36
CA ALA A 675 -22.84 27.56 -10.89
C ALA A 675 -22.48 26.35 -10.03
N ALA A 676 -21.44 25.61 -10.40
CA ALA A 676 -20.92 24.50 -9.63
C ALA A 676 -19.92 24.93 -8.53
N GLY A 677 -19.35 26.13 -8.64
CA GLY A 677 -18.32 26.65 -7.74
C GLY A 677 -17.04 25.81 -7.78
N GLU A 678 -16.60 25.42 -8.97
CA GLU A 678 -15.45 24.54 -9.19
C GLU A 678 -14.56 24.99 -10.37
N LEU A 679 -13.31 24.55 -10.35
CA LEU A 679 -12.40 24.69 -11.49
C LEU A 679 -12.39 23.39 -12.30
N ARG A 680 -12.50 23.50 -13.62
CA ARG A 680 -12.40 22.39 -14.58
C ARG A 680 -11.16 22.54 -15.44
N LEU A 681 -10.57 21.41 -15.81
CA LEU A 681 -9.51 21.34 -16.82
C LEU A 681 -10.14 21.01 -18.17
N VAL A 682 -9.93 21.83 -19.18
CA VAL A 682 -10.56 21.68 -20.50
C VAL A 682 -9.47 21.65 -21.57
N SER A 683 -9.57 20.71 -22.52
CA SER A 683 -8.79 20.75 -23.76
C SER A 683 -9.49 21.67 -24.77
N LYS A 684 -8.77 22.65 -25.33
CA LYS A 684 -9.34 23.54 -26.35
C LYS A 684 -9.62 22.77 -27.63
N ASP A 685 -8.63 21.99 -28.05
CA ASP A 685 -8.66 21.29 -29.34
C ASP A 685 -9.74 20.19 -29.36
N HIS A 686 -9.96 19.52 -28.22
CA HIS A 686 -10.97 18.47 -28.10
C HIS A 686 -12.32 18.98 -27.58
N GLY A 687 -12.39 20.23 -27.11
CA GLY A 687 -13.63 20.86 -26.62
C GLY A 687 -14.27 20.15 -25.43
N THR A 688 -13.49 19.46 -24.60
CA THR A 688 -13.99 18.58 -23.54
C THR A 688 -13.27 18.79 -22.20
N THR A 689 -13.98 18.52 -21.10
CA THR A 689 -13.40 18.52 -19.75
C THR A 689 -12.58 17.27 -19.54
N VAL A 690 -11.33 17.43 -19.13
CA VAL A 690 -10.33 16.37 -18.97
C VAL A 690 -10.13 16.06 -17.50
N THR A 691 -10.18 14.78 -17.15
CA THR A 691 -9.81 14.29 -15.80
C THR A 691 -8.42 13.67 -15.85
N PRO A 692 -7.37 14.34 -15.33
CA PRO A 692 -6.02 13.78 -15.27
C PRO A 692 -5.95 12.62 -14.29
N VAL A 693 -5.35 11.50 -14.70
CA VAL A 693 -5.12 10.34 -13.86
C VAL A 693 -3.66 9.89 -13.85
N HIS A 694 -3.22 9.41 -12.70
CA HIS A 694 -1.93 8.73 -12.54
C HIS A 694 -2.17 7.22 -12.39
N THR A 695 -1.80 6.46 -13.42
CA THR A 695 -1.98 5.01 -13.50
C THR A 695 -0.78 4.23 -12.94
N GLY A 696 0.33 4.90 -12.63
CA GLY A 696 1.44 4.33 -11.88
C GLY A 696 1.08 4.09 -10.41
N VAL A 697 1.67 3.08 -9.77
CA VAL A 697 1.42 2.76 -8.34
C VAL A 697 2.38 3.47 -7.38
N MET A 698 3.19 4.39 -7.88
CA MET A 698 4.03 5.26 -7.03
C MET A 698 3.17 6.22 -6.21
N VAL A 699 3.62 6.58 -5.01
CA VAL A 699 2.93 7.56 -4.16
C VAL A 699 2.99 8.97 -4.77
N GLU A 700 1.87 9.70 -4.77
CA GLU A 700 1.75 10.94 -5.58
C GLU A 700 2.68 12.07 -5.13
N PHE A 701 3.13 12.09 -3.88
CA PHE A 701 3.99 13.18 -3.39
C PHE A 701 5.43 13.10 -3.91
N LEU A 702 5.84 11.96 -4.48
CA LEU A 702 7.13 11.79 -5.18
C LEU A 702 7.04 12.20 -6.66
N LEU A 703 5.86 12.56 -7.15
CA LEU A 703 5.69 13.06 -8.51
C LEU A 703 6.22 14.51 -8.64
N PRO A 704 6.62 14.93 -9.85
CA PRO A 704 7.01 16.31 -10.12
C PRO A 704 5.93 17.33 -9.72
N PRO A 705 6.31 18.55 -9.29
CA PRO A 705 5.38 19.57 -8.81
C PRO A 705 4.14 19.83 -9.70
N ALA A 706 4.31 20.04 -11.01
CA ALA A 706 3.19 20.36 -11.91
C ALA A 706 2.32 19.12 -12.20
N TYR A 707 2.93 17.93 -12.33
CA TYR A 707 2.20 16.65 -12.37
C TYR A 707 1.32 16.52 -11.13
N ARG A 708 1.91 16.67 -9.93
CA ARG A 708 1.19 16.58 -8.67
C ARG A 708 0.06 17.61 -8.60
N PHE A 709 0.31 18.83 -9.06
CA PHE A 709 -0.71 19.88 -9.12
C PHE A 709 -1.88 19.53 -10.04
N LEU A 710 -1.64 18.96 -11.23
CA LEU A 710 -2.70 18.49 -12.13
C LEU A 710 -3.63 17.48 -11.45
N ILE A 711 -3.06 16.44 -10.82
CA ILE A 711 -3.85 15.43 -10.09
C ILE A 711 -4.59 16.10 -8.92
N GLN A 712 -3.91 16.96 -8.16
CA GLN A 712 -4.47 17.60 -6.98
C GLN A 712 -5.65 18.51 -7.33
N MET A 713 -5.53 19.34 -8.35
CA MET A 713 -6.59 20.30 -8.70
C MET A 713 -7.71 19.67 -9.53
N PHE A 714 -7.40 18.74 -10.43
CA PHE A 714 -8.33 18.29 -11.46
C PHE A 714 -8.55 16.78 -11.53
N GLY A 715 -7.71 15.98 -10.85
CA GLY A 715 -7.82 14.52 -10.82
C GLY A 715 -8.69 14.00 -9.67
N GLN A 716 -8.32 12.86 -9.09
CA GLN A 716 -8.94 12.34 -7.88
C GLN A 716 -7.90 11.73 -6.95
N ALA A 717 -8.06 11.96 -5.63
CA ALA A 717 -7.37 11.16 -4.63
C ALA A 717 -8.36 10.39 -3.78
N VAL A 718 -8.00 9.14 -3.57
CA VAL A 718 -8.69 8.29 -2.62
C VAL A 718 -8.03 8.44 -1.25
N PRO A 719 -8.80 8.71 -0.17
CA PRO A 719 -8.26 8.84 1.17
C PRO A 719 -7.82 7.49 1.71
N ARG A 720 -6.61 7.12 1.33
CA ARG A 720 -5.92 5.87 1.68
C ARG A 720 -6.12 5.45 3.15
N PHE A 721 -5.85 6.37 4.09
CA PHE A 721 -5.87 6.07 5.52
C PHE A 721 -6.86 6.90 6.33
N GLU A 722 -7.26 8.09 5.86
CA GLU A 722 -7.89 9.10 6.72
C GLU A 722 -9.36 8.81 6.99
N PHE A 723 -10.09 8.26 6.01
CA PHE A 723 -11.49 7.83 6.20
C PHE A 723 -11.59 6.75 7.29
N VAL A 724 -10.99 5.59 7.06
CA VAL A 724 -11.09 4.43 7.97
C VAL A 724 -10.49 4.73 9.34
N LYS A 725 -9.32 5.39 9.38
CA LYS A 725 -8.65 5.73 10.65
C LYS A 725 -9.44 6.75 11.47
N HIS A 726 -9.98 7.79 10.83
CA HIS A 726 -10.75 8.80 11.56
C HIS A 726 -11.95 8.14 12.23
N LEU A 727 -12.69 7.28 11.52
CA LEU A 727 -13.82 6.53 12.08
C LEU A 727 -13.37 5.55 13.18
N ALA A 728 -12.32 4.77 12.96
CA ALA A 728 -11.82 3.79 13.92
C ALA A 728 -11.31 4.42 15.23
N THR A 729 -10.80 5.66 15.16
CA THR A 729 -10.28 6.39 16.33
C THR A 729 -11.25 7.42 16.91
N ALA A 730 -12.45 7.59 16.33
CA ALA A 730 -13.41 8.61 16.76
C ALA A 730 -14.03 8.32 18.14
N SER A 731 -14.07 7.05 18.56
CA SER A 731 -14.67 6.67 19.84
C SER A 731 -13.72 6.94 21.02
N PRO A 732 -14.25 7.38 22.19
CA PRO A 732 -13.53 7.25 23.44
C PRO A 732 -13.10 5.79 23.61
N THR A 733 -11.79 5.56 23.74
CA THR A 733 -11.28 4.19 23.89
C THR A 733 -11.30 3.83 25.37
N ALA A 734 -11.77 2.62 25.68
CA ALA A 734 -11.48 2.03 26.97
C ALA A 734 -9.96 1.86 27.05
N GLU A 735 -9.32 2.73 27.82
CA GLU A 735 -7.91 2.62 28.15
C GLU A 735 -7.80 1.83 29.45
N HIS A 736 -7.09 0.71 29.39
CA HIS A 736 -6.84 -0.14 30.54
C HIS A 736 -5.34 -0.40 30.63
N ASP A 737 -4.72 0.04 31.73
CA ASP A 737 -3.26 0.02 31.95
C ASP A 737 -2.43 0.58 30.78
N GLY A 738 -2.88 1.68 30.17
CA GLY A 738 -2.19 2.30 29.03
C GLY A 738 -2.42 1.63 27.67
N VAL A 739 -3.21 0.56 27.61
CA VAL A 739 -3.60 -0.11 26.35
C VAL A 739 -4.97 0.38 25.91
N ARG A 740 -5.03 0.93 24.70
CA ARG A 740 -6.27 1.39 24.06
C ARG A 740 -6.78 0.36 23.07
N ARG A 741 -8.00 -0.13 23.27
CA ARG A 741 -8.67 -1.06 22.35
C ARG A 741 -9.65 -0.30 21.45
N HIS A 742 -9.53 -0.52 20.14
CA HIS A 742 -10.47 -0.10 19.12
C HIS A 742 -11.25 -1.34 18.63
N PRO A 743 -12.60 -1.33 18.69
CA PRO A 743 -13.41 -2.45 18.23
C PRO A 743 -13.30 -2.63 16.72
N ARG A 744 -13.66 -3.84 16.24
CA ARG A 744 -13.81 -4.08 14.80
C ARG A 744 -14.96 -3.23 14.27
N LEU A 745 -14.81 -2.60 13.11
CA LEU A 745 -15.89 -1.87 12.43
C LEU A 745 -16.44 -2.70 11.26
N VAL A 746 -17.75 -2.93 11.24
CA VAL A 746 -18.42 -3.75 10.21
C VAL A 746 -19.58 -2.98 9.60
N LEU A 747 -19.63 -2.93 8.27
CA LEU A 747 -20.76 -2.44 7.47
C LEU A 747 -21.35 -3.66 6.75
N GLY A 748 -22.41 -4.25 7.31
CA GLY A 748 -23.01 -5.49 6.83
C GLY A 748 -21.99 -6.62 6.66
N SER A 749 -21.68 -7.04 5.42
CA SER A 749 -20.71 -8.10 5.10
C SER A 749 -19.25 -7.62 4.99
N LEU A 750 -19.01 -6.30 5.03
CA LEU A 750 -17.70 -5.67 4.91
C LEU A 750 -17.11 -5.33 6.28
N VAL A 751 -15.96 -5.91 6.60
CA VAL A 751 -15.11 -5.44 7.71
C VAL A 751 -14.34 -4.20 7.22
N VAL A 752 -14.78 -3.02 7.64
CA VAL A 752 -14.19 -1.73 7.26
C VAL A 752 -12.87 -1.49 8.01
N ASN A 753 -12.79 -1.93 9.28
CA ASN A 753 -11.57 -1.85 10.07
C ASN A 753 -11.46 -3.03 11.04
N ARG A 754 -10.27 -3.63 11.10
CA ARG A 754 -9.95 -4.71 12.05
C ARG A 754 -9.89 -4.20 13.49
N ALA A 755 -10.22 -5.06 14.45
CA ALA A 755 -9.96 -4.77 15.86
C ALA A 755 -8.47 -4.48 16.07
N THR A 756 -8.19 -3.42 16.82
CA THR A 756 -6.84 -2.87 16.97
C THR A 756 -6.56 -2.53 18.43
N TRP A 757 -5.34 -2.81 18.89
CA TRP A 757 -4.85 -2.44 20.21
C TRP A 757 -3.62 -1.55 20.06
N ALA A 758 -3.67 -0.37 20.67
CA ALA A 758 -2.57 0.57 20.73
C ALA A 758 -1.97 0.56 22.13
N ALA A 759 -0.71 0.14 22.27
CA ALA A 759 -0.02 -0.01 23.55
C ALA A 759 1.39 0.60 23.50
N PRO A 760 1.79 1.44 24.47
CA PRO A 760 3.19 1.87 24.58
C PRO A 760 4.12 0.66 24.72
N ALA A 761 5.29 0.67 24.08
CA ALA A 761 6.24 -0.44 24.18
C ALA A 761 6.65 -0.78 25.63
N ALA A 762 6.54 0.18 26.55
CA ALA A 762 6.86 0.03 27.96
C ALA A 762 5.85 -0.80 28.76
N VAL A 763 4.59 -0.92 28.32
CA VAL A 763 3.56 -1.66 29.08
C VAL A 763 3.57 -3.16 28.78
N LEU A 764 4.33 -3.59 27.77
CA LEU A 764 4.46 -5.00 27.43
C LEU A 764 5.37 -5.72 28.44
N PRO A 765 5.03 -6.97 28.84
CA PRO A 765 5.91 -7.80 29.64
C PRO A 765 7.28 -7.96 28.96
N ARG A 766 8.35 -7.79 29.75
CA ARG A 766 9.73 -7.99 29.29
C ARG A 766 10.25 -9.31 29.81
N ARG A 767 11.01 -10.03 28.98
CA ARG A 767 11.62 -11.30 29.38
C ARG A 767 12.50 -11.17 30.63
N GLY A 768 13.38 -10.16 30.69
CA GLY A 768 14.24 -9.91 31.86
C GLY A 768 14.95 -11.19 32.34
N THR A 769 14.77 -11.52 33.62
CA THR A 769 15.30 -12.75 34.26
C THR A 769 14.30 -13.91 34.30
N LEU A 770 13.11 -13.77 33.70
CA LEU A 770 12.08 -14.80 33.69
C LEU A 770 12.54 -16.02 32.87
N SER A 771 12.19 -17.22 33.33
CA SER A 771 12.29 -18.44 32.53
C SER A 771 11.37 -18.34 31.30
N ALA A 772 11.58 -19.23 30.33
CA ALA A 772 10.76 -19.26 29.11
C ALA A 772 9.26 -19.52 29.41
N VAL A 773 8.96 -20.36 30.40
CA VAL A 773 7.57 -20.65 30.82
C VAL A 773 6.96 -19.48 31.57
N GLU A 774 7.70 -18.85 32.48
CA GLU A 774 7.24 -17.64 33.18
C GLU A 774 6.97 -16.51 32.20
N TYR A 775 7.87 -16.27 31.24
CA TYR A 775 7.66 -15.26 30.22
C TYR A 775 6.43 -15.55 29.35
N LEU A 776 6.25 -16.81 28.94
CA LEU A 776 5.09 -17.25 28.16
C LEU A 776 3.77 -17.06 28.95
N LEU A 777 3.77 -17.29 30.26
CA LEU A 777 2.63 -17.01 31.13
C LEU A 777 2.36 -15.51 31.27
N GLU A 778 3.39 -14.71 31.59
CA GLU A 778 3.24 -13.26 31.79
C GLU A 778 2.70 -12.57 30.53
N VAL A 779 3.24 -12.91 29.36
CA VAL A 779 2.75 -12.31 28.10
C VAL A 779 1.31 -12.74 27.78
N ASN A 780 0.91 -13.98 28.09
CA ASN A 780 -0.46 -14.43 27.86
C ASN A 780 -1.45 -13.93 28.92
N ARG A 781 -0.99 -13.68 30.17
CA ARG A 781 -1.77 -12.93 31.17
C ARG A 781 -2.06 -11.52 30.67
N TRP A 782 -1.04 -10.81 30.22
CA TRP A 782 -1.18 -9.48 29.63
C TRP A 782 -2.12 -9.51 28.42
N ARG A 783 -1.93 -10.45 27.49
CA ARG A 783 -2.80 -10.66 26.32
C ARG A 783 -4.27 -10.81 26.71
N ARG A 784 -4.57 -11.74 27.63
CA ARG A 784 -5.95 -12.02 28.10
C ARG A 784 -6.54 -10.83 28.84
N ARG A 785 -5.77 -10.16 29.69
CA ARG A 785 -6.19 -8.96 30.45
C ARG A 785 -6.65 -7.83 29.53
N HIS A 786 -6.00 -7.65 28.37
CA HIS A 786 -6.34 -6.62 27.39
C HIS A 786 -7.21 -7.13 26.22
N GLY A 787 -7.62 -8.41 26.24
CA GLY A 787 -8.49 -9.01 25.23
C GLY A 787 -7.85 -9.14 23.85
N LEU A 788 -6.52 -9.25 23.74
CA LEU A 788 -5.84 -9.46 22.46
C LEU A 788 -6.06 -10.90 21.96
N PRO A 789 -6.21 -11.12 20.63
CA PRO A 789 -6.23 -12.45 20.05
C PRO A 789 -4.86 -13.12 20.18
N ARG A 790 -4.83 -14.46 20.14
CA ARG A 790 -3.57 -15.23 20.15
C ARG A 790 -2.67 -14.88 18.96
N ARG A 791 -3.26 -14.62 17.79
CA ARG A 791 -2.56 -14.32 16.54
C ARG A 791 -2.90 -12.90 16.08
N CYS A 792 -1.88 -12.11 15.82
CA CYS A 792 -2.03 -10.71 15.38
C CYS A 792 -0.85 -10.26 14.53
N PHE A 793 -1.00 -9.10 13.90
CA PHE A 793 0.10 -8.36 13.30
C PHE A 793 0.47 -7.17 14.19
N VAL A 794 1.75 -6.96 14.46
CA VAL A 794 2.26 -5.82 15.25
C VAL A 794 3.14 -4.91 14.40
N ARG A 795 2.95 -3.59 14.52
CA ARG A 795 3.84 -2.57 13.94
C ARG A 795 4.16 -1.48 14.95
N ALA A 796 5.35 -0.89 14.84
CA ALA A 796 5.67 0.34 15.54
C ALA A 796 5.07 1.55 14.80
N MET A 797 4.52 2.50 15.56
CA MET A 797 4.11 3.81 15.04
C MET A 797 5.27 4.78 15.20
N ALA A 798 5.73 5.38 14.09
CA ALA A 798 6.73 6.45 14.14
C ALA A 798 6.32 7.53 15.16
N GLY A 799 7.24 7.89 16.04
CA GLY A 799 7.04 8.91 17.07
C GLY A 799 6.72 10.26 16.45
N ARG A 800 6.06 11.13 17.21
CA ARG A 800 5.93 12.55 16.88
C ARG A 800 7.30 13.22 17.05
N GLY A 801 8.21 13.03 16.09
CA GLY A 801 9.52 13.71 16.04
C GLY A 801 9.38 15.22 15.83
N THR A 802 10.46 15.97 16.10
CA THR A 802 10.55 17.42 15.90
C THR A 802 10.36 17.81 14.42
N PRO A 803 9.98 19.07 14.11
CA PRO A 803 9.69 19.51 12.74
C PRO A 803 10.77 19.21 11.70
N SER A 804 12.04 19.16 12.11
CA SER A 804 13.19 18.85 11.25
C SER A 804 13.31 17.36 10.87
N GLN A 805 12.63 16.45 11.57
CA GLN A 805 12.52 15.02 11.21
C GLN A 805 11.25 14.73 10.38
N ARG A 806 10.46 15.76 10.02
CA ARG A 806 9.22 15.64 9.22
C ARG A 806 9.47 15.56 7.72
N SER A 807 10.59 14.98 7.28
CA SER A 807 10.62 14.53 5.90
C SER A 807 9.58 13.42 5.76
N ARG A 808 8.45 13.72 5.10
CA ARG A 808 7.43 12.72 4.69
C ARG A 808 8.08 11.54 3.95
N VAL A 809 9.27 11.76 3.39
CA VAL A 809 10.09 10.80 2.66
C VAL A 809 10.84 9.86 3.62
N ASP A 810 11.54 10.38 4.64
CA ASP A 810 12.37 9.56 5.54
C ASP A 810 11.53 8.60 6.40
N GLY A 811 10.37 9.05 6.88
CA GLY A 811 9.44 8.20 7.64
C GLY A 811 8.75 7.12 6.81
N LEU A 812 8.69 7.25 5.46
CA LEU A 812 8.05 6.27 4.57
C LEU A 812 8.92 5.01 4.38
N PHE A 813 10.23 5.17 4.42
CA PHE A 813 11.20 4.08 4.22
C PHE A 813 11.61 3.37 5.53
N ASP A 814 11.06 3.81 6.67
CA ASP A 814 11.28 3.16 7.95
C ASP A 814 10.69 1.74 7.97
N LYS A 815 11.59 0.75 8.08
CA LYS A 815 11.26 -0.68 8.08
C LYS A 815 10.54 -1.11 9.35
N THR A 816 10.68 -0.39 10.47
CA THR A 816 10.02 -0.71 11.76
C THR A 816 8.50 -0.55 11.70
N ARG A 817 7.98 0.16 10.69
CA ARG A 817 6.55 0.33 10.40
C ARG A 817 5.88 -0.87 9.75
N LYS A 818 6.66 -1.83 9.21
CA LYS A 818 6.10 -2.98 8.51
C LYS A 818 5.52 -3.96 9.53
N PRO A 819 4.22 -4.32 9.45
CA PRO A 819 3.62 -5.23 10.42
C PRO A 819 4.34 -6.58 10.43
N VAL A 820 4.60 -7.17 11.59
CA VAL A 820 5.14 -8.52 11.73
C VAL A 820 4.10 -9.43 12.36
N TYR A 821 4.03 -10.67 11.91
CA TYR A 821 3.13 -11.67 12.48
C TYR A 821 3.64 -12.12 13.85
N VAL A 822 2.72 -12.23 14.81
CA VAL A 822 2.98 -12.73 16.16
C VAL A 822 1.93 -13.76 16.51
N ASP A 823 2.37 -14.90 17.05
CA ASP A 823 1.55 -15.87 17.77
C ASP A 823 2.05 -15.88 19.22
N PHE A 824 1.21 -15.42 20.16
CA PHE A 824 1.54 -15.35 21.59
C PHE A 824 1.76 -16.73 22.24
N GLY A 825 1.40 -17.81 21.56
CA GLY A 825 1.72 -19.18 21.97
C GLY A 825 3.12 -19.64 21.53
N SER A 826 3.80 -18.93 20.63
CA SER A 826 5.08 -19.36 20.06
C SER A 826 6.26 -18.59 20.67
N PRO A 827 7.15 -19.23 21.47
CA PRO A 827 8.34 -18.59 22.02
C PRO A 827 9.24 -17.94 20.95
N LEU A 828 9.31 -18.54 19.76
CA LEU A 828 10.07 -18.02 18.62
C LEU A 828 9.49 -16.70 18.09
N LEU A 829 8.15 -16.62 17.96
CA LEU A 829 7.49 -15.40 17.48
C LEU A 829 7.40 -14.33 18.58
N LEU A 830 7.45 -14.72 19.84
CA LEU A 830 7.68 -13.80 20.96
C LEU A 830 9.10 -13.21 20.92
N ASP A 831 10.13 -13.97 20.53
CA ASP A 831 11.46 -13.38 20.31
C ASP A 831 11.45 -12.35 19.16
N VAL A 832 10.61 -12.58 18.14
CA VAL A 832 10.41 -11.61 17.05
C VAL A 832 9.73 -10.34 17.56
N LEU A 833 8.72 -10.48 18.43
CA LEU A 833 8.07 -9.36 19.10
C LEU A 833 9.09 -8.60 19.96
N ASP A 834 9.89 -9.28 20.78
CA ASP A 834 10.92 -8.66 21.64
C ASP A 834 11.89 -7.78 20.83
N GLU A 835 12.28 -8.20 19.63
CA GLU A 835 13.11 -7.40 18.72
C GLU A 835 12.42 -6.11 18.27
N VAL A 836 11.12 -6.17 17.95
CA VAL A 836 10.33 -4.97 17.59
C VAL A 836 10.21 -4.03 18.78
N VAL A 837 9.89 -4.55 19.97
CA VAL A 837 9.71 -3.76 21.19
C VAL A 837 11.04 -3.15 21.68
N THR A 838 12.17 -3.80 21.44
CA THR A 838 13.50 -3.26 21.79
C THR A 838 13.95 -2.17 20.81
N GLY A 839 13.46 -2.22 19.57
CA GLY A 839 13.81 -1.24 18.54
C GLY A 839 13.04 0.08 18.61
N THR A 840 12.16 0.28 19.59
CA THR A 840 11.32 1.48 19.69
C THR A 840 10.88 1.79 21.13
N ASP A 841 10.84 3.07 21.48
CA ASP A 841 10.18 3.60 22.68
C ASP A 841 8.72 4.05 22.40
N GLN A 842 8.23 3.80 21.17
CA GLN A 842 7.00 4.35 20.65
C GLN A 842 5.78 3.45 20.92
N LEU A 843 4.63 3.88 20.41
CA LEU A 843 3.38 3.13 20.45
C LEU A 843 3.44 1.94 19.47
N LEU A 844 3.09 0.76 19.97
CA LEU A 844 2.88 -0.43 19.18
C LEU A 844 1.40 -0.56 18.84
N VAL A 845 1.11 -0.95 17.61
CA VAL A 845 -0.24 -1.22 17.13
C VAL A 845 -0.35 -2.70 16.77
N PHE A 846 -1.19 -3.40 17.51
CA PHE A 846 -1.58 -4.79 17.26
C PHE A 846 -2.90 -4.79 16.50
N GLU A 847 -2.96 -5.53 15.40
CA GLU A 847 -4.16 -5.70 14.58
C GLU A 847 -4.47 -7.20 14.52
N GLU A 848 -5.73 -7.57 14.72
CA GLU A 848 -6.13 -8.99 14.67
C GLU A 848 -5.76 -9.65 13.32
N MET A 849 -5.45 -10.95 13.34
CA MET A 849 -5.26 -11.71 12.11
C MET A 849 -6.63 -12.09 11.52
N LEU A 850 -7.06 -11.39 10.47
CA LEU A 850 -8.32 -11.64 9.78
C LEU A 850 -8.15 -11.39 8.26
N PRO A 851 -8.38 -12.37 7.36
CA PRO A 851 -8.74 -13.76 7.63
C PRO A 851 -7.67 -14.56 8.39
N GLY A 852 -8.13 -15.55 9.16
CA GLY A 852 -7.33 -16.70 9.56
C GLY A 852 -7.41 -17.82 8.51
N ARG A 853 -6.78 -18.96 8.82
CA ARG A 853 -6.82 -20.16 7.96
C ARG A 853 -8.24 -20.72 7.80
N GLY A 854 -9.03 -20.66 8.88
CA GLY A 854 -10.39 -21.22 8.90
C GLY A 854 -11.35 -20.47 7.98
N GLU A 855 -11.08 -19.18 7.73
CA GLU A 855 -11.91 -18.27 6.95
C GLU A 855 -11.42 -18.09 5.51
N ALA A 856 -10.23 -18.58 5.17
CA ALA A 856 -9.63 -18.41 3.86
C ALA A 856 -10.41 -19.15 2.75
N VAL A 857 -10.53 -18.51 1.60
CA VAL A 857 -11.35 -18.98 0.47
C VAL A 857 -10.57 -19.19 -0.82
N VAL A 858 -9.31 -18.75 -0.90
CA VAL A 858 -8.49 -18.89 -2.11
C VAL A 858 -7.59 -20.10 -1.98
N GLU A 859 -7.64 -20.98 -2.99
CA GLU A 859 -6.91 -22.24 -3.03
C GLU A 859 -5.95 -22.25 -4.22
N GLN A 860 -4.70 -22.60 -3.98
CA GLN A 860 -3.67 -22.80 -5.00
C GLN A 860 -2.89 -24.08 -4.66
N ASP A 861 -2.83 -25.02 -5.60
CA ASP A 861 -2.22 -26.35 -5.42
C ASP A 861 -2.86 -27.17 -4.28
N GLY A 862 -4.18 -27.08 -4.12
CA GLY A 862 -4.91 -27.79 -3.06
C GLY A 862 -4.74 -27.20 -1.66
N GLU A 863 -4.01 -26.10 -1.52
CA GLU A 863 -3.71 -25.45 -0.23
C GLU A 863 -4.32 -24.05 -0.15
N LEU A 864 -4.83 -23.70 1.04
CA LEU A 864 -5.40 -22.38 1.28
C LEU A 864 -4.31 -21.31 1.41
N ARG A 865 -4.49 -20.21 0.66
CA ARG A 865 -3.55 -19.09 0.59
C ARG A 865 -4.18 -17.83 1.17
N ALA A 866 -3.36 -16.99 1.81
CA ALA A 866 -3.77 -15.61 1.98
C ALA A 866 -3.84 -14.96 0.60
N ALA A 867 -4.96 -14.31 0.32
CA ALA A 867 -5.18 -13.62 -0.95
C ALA A 867 -5.89 -12.28 -0.74
N GLU A 868 -5.71 -11.39 -1.69
CA GLU A 868 -6.30 -10.05 -1.73
C GLU A 868 -6.82 -9.78 -3.14
N PHE A 869 -8.09 -9.39 -3.23
CA PHE A 869 -8.75 -8.99 -4.46
C PHE A 869 -8.67 -7.47 -4.59
N VAL A 870 -8.32 -6.98 -5.77
CA VAL A 870 -8.35 -5.55 -6.09
C VAL A 870 -9.52 -5.32 -7.02
N ILE A 871 -10.63 -4.88 -6.45
CA ILE A 871 -11.91 -4.70 -7.13
C ILE A 871 -12.05 -3.22 -7.45
N GLU A 872 -12.21 -2.89 -8.73
CA GLU A 872 -12.46 -1.51 -9.15
C GLU A 872 -13.97 -1.25 -9.25
N LEU A 873 -14.41 -0.17 -8.62
CA LEU A 873 -15.79 0.31 -8.62
C LEU A 873 -15.83 1.69 -9.25
N GLY A 874 -16.83 1.92 -10.10
CA GLY A 874 -17.03 3.17 -10.81
C GLY A 874 -18.45 3.74 -10.68
N GLY A 875 -18.60 5.01 -11.01
CA GLY A 875 -19.90 5.58 -11.36
C GLY A 875 -20.50 4.92 -12.61
N LYS A 876 -21.79 5.12 -12.86
CA LYS A 876 -22.33 4.82 -14.20
C LYS A 876 -21.72 5.83 -15.20
N PRO A 877 -21.24 5.37 -16.37
CA PRO A 877 -20.74 6.25 -17.41
C PRO A 877 -21.78 7.28 -17.87
#